data_AF-A0A5C8EBG7-F1
#
_entry.id   AF-A0A5C8EBG7-F1
#
_cell.length_a   1.000
_cell.length_b   1.000
_cell.length_c   1.000
_cell.angle_alpha   90.00
_cell.angle_beta   90.00
_cell.angle_gamma   90.00
#
_symmetry.space_group_name_H-M   'P 1'
#
loop_
_entity.id
_entity.type
_entity.pdbx_description
1 polymer ?
#
loop_
_entity_poly.entity_id
_entity_poly.type
_entity_poly.pdbx_seq_one_letter_code
_entity_poly.pdbx_strand_id
1 'polypeptide(L)'
;MKQFIDVVNFEIEAGHGGAGCVSFRREAHVPMGGPDGGNGGDGGDVIVIVDARINSFGKIKSRKKFKARDGESGRARLSDGKKGDNVIIRVPIGTVIYNEDTENIIADLTEDGQSETIARGGKGGKGNKFYATSTNQAPDYAQHGLDGDKLNIRLEVKLIADIGLVGMPNAGKSSLLARLTRANPKIASYPFTTLTPNLGVCYLDYERSFIIADIPGIIEGASEGAGLGLTFLRHIERTGALVFVIDITDEDINETYLKLRKELKLYSKELIKKKSIIILNKTDMLEKKEIEEKIKSIKKVINKEYKNNKENYFEIPEVFAISVFSLDGEELEKITNALYKANELRYFETKKNYKEPLLLNNKKLKTKRVFGPVLSKRLGNSLGIDVIPHKTCSYNCIYCQLGSEENTITDLTNYYSVDEIIYELKEALLNNKNIDYITFTGSGEPTLYKDLKKLIYEIKQITDIPVCIITNGSLLYKQEMRSNLLLADLIIPSLDAGNEETFKLIDNPNKEIDFYKMVEGLIEFKKVFKGEYWLEIFLLKDINDNEDELDDIIKIVKKIKPDRIQLITATRRVANEKAKALSDEELKKIKKYFNSKCDIEIDIPNISENHKGNTRILTEDDIVNFLIRQPDTAYIIAKSFNENERKVKELLDLLIKKNKVREEIVNGVISYAVNI
;
A
#
# COMPACT_ATOMS: atom_id res chain seq x y z
N MET A 1 18.67 -24.94 22.50
CA MET A 1 18.81 -23.49 22.26
C MET A 1 18.88 -23.25 20.76
N LYS A 2 18.00 -22.41 20.19
CA LYS A 2 18.06 -22.07 18.75
C LYS A 2 19.04 -20.90 18.55
N GLN A 3 20.17 -21.16 17.91
CA GLN A 3 21.15 -20.15 17.47
C GLN A 3 20.46 -19.14 16.52
N PHE A 4 20.75 -17.85 16.66
CA PHE A 4 20.22 -16.82 15.75
C PHE A 4 21.12 -16.88 14.53
N ILE A 5 20.50 -17.02 13.37
CA ILE A 5 21.19 -17.15 12.09
C ILE A 5 20.58 -16.07 11.22
N ASP A 6 21.44 -15.17 10.81
CA ASP A 6 21.21 -13.90 10.13
C ASP A 6 21.65 -13.95 8.67
N VAL A 7 22.50 -14.92 8.31
CA VAL A 7 22.90 -15.22 6.93
C VAL A 7 22.76 -16.72 6.66
N VAL A 8 22.16 -17.06 5.52
CA VAL A 8 22.06 -18.44 5.02
C VAL A 8 22.13 -18.48 3.51
N ASN A 9 22.78 -19.51 2.99
CA ASN A 9 22.91 -19.75 1.55
C ASN A 9 22.14 -21.01 1.18
N PHE A 10 21.42 -20.94 0.06
CA PHE A 10 20.62 -22.05 -0.45
C PHE A 10 20.79 -22.19 -1.96
N GLU A 11 20.78 -23.43 -2.43
CA GLU A 11 20.45 -23.73 -3.82
C GLU A 11 18.91 -23.77 -3.94
N ILE A 12 18.35 -23.06 -4.91
CA ILE A 12 16.92 -23.17 -5.22
C ILE A 12 16.72 -23.70 -6.63
N GLU A 13 15.75 -24.61 -6.78
CA GLU A 13 15.38 -25.23 -8.05
C GLU A 13 13.86 -25.23 -8.17
N ALA A 14 13.33 -24.53 -9.17
CA ALA A 14 11.92 -24.61 -9.49
C ALA A 14 11.60 -25.95 -10.21
N GLY A 15 10.32 -26.30 -10.25
CA GLY A 15 9.87 -27.53 -10.90
C GLY A 15 10.05 -27.48 -12.41
N HIS A 16 10.38 -28.62 -13.02
CA HIS A 16 10.34 -28.80 -14.47
C HIS A 16 8.89 -28.91 -14.96
N GLY A 17 8.56 -28.39 -16.14
CA GLY A 17 7.23 -28.52 -16.73
C GLY A 17 6.93 -29.96 -17.18
N GLY A 18 5.70 -30.42 -17.05
CA GLY A 18 5.28 -31.71 -17.58
C GLY A 18 5.37 -31.75 -19.11
N ALA A 19 5.61 -32.93 -19.69
CA ALA A 19 5.59 -33.08 -21.15
C ALA A 19 4.15 -33.10 -21.69
N GLY A 20 3.97 -32.57 -22.91
CA GLY A 20 2.74 -32.76 -23.67
C GLY A 20 2.61 -34.21 -24.15
N CYS A 21 1.37 -34.69 -24.28
CA CYS A 21 1.10 -36.04 -24.73
C CYS A 21 0.81 -36.07 -26.24
N VAL A 22 1.29 -37.11 -26.91
CA VAL A 22 0.80 -37.49 -28.25
C VAL A 22 -0.20 -38.63 -28.06
N SER A 23 -1.47 -38.37 -28.39
CA SER A 23 -2.53 -39.39 -28.33
C SER A 23 -3.59 -39.14 -29.40
N PHE A 24 -4.33 -40.18 -29.77
CA PHE A 24 -5.43 -40.13 -30.73
C PHE A 24 -6.65 -40.88 -30.18
N ARG A 25 -7.85 -40.35 -30.47
CA ARG A 25 -9.12 -40.99 -30.05
C ARG A 25 -9.27 -42.36 -30.71
N ARG A 26 -9.72 -43.33 -29.93
CA ARG A 26 -10.08 -44.67 -30.40
C ARG A 26 -11.50 -45.01 -29.98
N GLU A 27 -12.40 -45.09 -30.94
CA GLU A 27 -13.83 -45.36 -30.73
C GLU A 27 -14.30 -46.45 -31.70
N ALA A 28 -15.26 -47.26 -31.25
CA ALA A 28 -15.87 -48.27 -32.11
C ALA A 28 -16.55 -47.58 -33.30
N HIS A 29 -16.28 -48.06 -34.52
CA HIS A 29 -16.80 -47.52 -35.80
C HIS A 29 -16.23 -46.17 -36.25
N VAL A 30 -15.14 -45.66 -35.63
CA VAL A 30 -14.37 -44.51 -36.13
C VAL A 30 -12.95 -44.97 -36.50
N PRO A 31 -12.64 -45.20 -37.79
CA PRO A 31 -11.36 -45.78 -38.20
C PRO A 31 -10.14 -44.92 -37.87
N MET A 32 -10.27 -43.59 -37.92
CA MET A 32 -9.21 -42.63 -37.61
C MET A 32 -9.78 -41.50 -36.74
N GLY A 33 -9.63 -41.62 -35.42
CA GLY A 33 -10.01 -40.57 -34.49
C GLY A 33 -9.00 -39.42 -34.50
N GLY A 34 -9.48 -38.19 -34.32
CA GLY A 34 -8.62 -37.02 -34.20
C GLY A 34 -7.69 -37.07 -32.97
N PRO A 35 -6.69 -36.18 -32.90
CA PRO A 35 -5.76 -36.11 -31.78
C PRO A 35 -6.49 -35.80 -30.47
N ASP A 36 -6.03 -36.38 -29.35
CA ASP A 36 -6.56 -36.18 -28.00
C ASP A 36 -5.49 -36.15 -26.90
N GLY A 37 -4.23 -35.90 -27.24
CA GLY A 37 -3.19 -35.70 -26.24
C GLY A 37 -3.35 -34.37 -25.48
N GLY A 38 -3.40 -34.44 -24.15
CA GLY A 38 -3.40 -33.27 -23.27
C GLY A 38 -2.02 -32.62 -23.12
N ASN A 39 -2.01 -31.40 -22.62
CA ASN A 39 -0.81 -30.61 -22.30
C ASN A 39 -0.19 -31.07 -20.97
N GLY A 40 1.11 -30.89 -20.81
CA GLY A 40 1.76 -31.00 -19.50
C GLY A 40 1.41 -29.83 -18.58
N GLY A 41 1.45 -30.07 -17.27
CA GLY A 41 1.27 -29.04 -16.26
C GLY A 41 2.55 -28.25 -16.02
N ASP A 42 2.45 -27.01 -15.55
CA ASP A 42 3.64 -26.22 -15.22
C ASP A 42 4.37 -26.76 -13.98
N GLY A 43 5.67 -26.49 -13.88
CA GLY A 43 6.42 -26.73 -12.65
C GLY A 43 6.00 -25.80 -11.51
N GLY A 44 6.24 -26.22 -10.27
CA GLY A 44 6.05 -25.39 -9.09
C GLY A 44 7.12 -24.31 -8.95
N ASP A 45 6.76 -23.19 -8.35
CA ASP A 45 7.64 -22.03 -8.11
C ASP A 45 8.34 -22.12 -6.74
N VAL A 46 9.47 -21.42 -6.58
CA VAL A 46 10.10 -21.19 -5.26
C VAL A 46 9.86 -19.75 -4.83
N ILE A 47 9.16 -19.59 -3.71
CA ILE A 47 8.68 -18.29 -3.21
C ILE A 47 9.27 -18.05 -1.82
N VAL A 48 9.81 -16.86 -1.59
CA VAL A 48 10.22 -16.39 -0.27
C VAL A 48 9.14 -15.46 0.29
N ILE A 49 8.73 -15.63 1.53
CA ILE A 49 7.69 -14.79 2.18
C ILE A 49 8.12 -14.32 3.56
N VAL A 50 7.89 -13.04 3.85
CA VAL A 50 8.10 -12.46 5.17
C VAL A 50 7.01 -12.93 6.11
N ASP A 51 7.44 -13.36 7.29
CA ASP A 51 6.57 -13.69 8.40
C ASP A 51 7.12 -12.97 9.64
N ALA A 52 6.41 -11.96 10.13
CA ALA A 52 6.79 -11.13 11.28
C ALA A 52 7.03 -11.94 12.57
N ARG A 53 6.52 -13.18 12.63
CA ARG A 53 6.74 -14.09 13.76
C ARG A 53 8.08 -14.82 13.67
N ILE A 54 8.80 -14.69 12.56
CA ILE A 54 10.11 -15.30 12.33
C ILE A 54 11.17 -14.23 12.51
N ASN A 55 12.02 -14.41 13.52
CA ASN A 55 13.08 -13.45 13.81
C ASN A 55 14.47 -13.91 13.33
N SER A 56 14.63 -15.15 12.84
CA SER A 56 15.92 -15.66 12.34
C SER A 56 15.76 -16.82 11.35
N PHE A 57 16.79 -17.10 10.56
CA PHE A 57 16.86 -18.23 9.62
C PHE A 57 17.11 -19.59 10.27
N GLY A 58 17.07 -19.69 11.60
CA GLY A 58 17.41 -20.92 12.31
C GLY A 58 16.54 -22.14 11.96
N LYS A 59 15.30 -21.93 11.49
CA LYS A 59 14.42 -23.01 11.02
C LYS A 59 14.82 -23.57 9.64
N ILE A 60 15.51 -22.78 8.83
CA ILE A 60 15.81 -23.11 7.43
C ILE A 60 17.29 -23.42 7.18
N LYS A 61 18.21 -23.04 8.09
CA LYS A 61 19.68 -23.26 7.96
C LYS A 61 20.11 -24.69 7.64
N SER A 62 19.42 -25.71 8.16
CA SER A 62 19.82 -27.12 7.96
C SER A 62 19.54 -27.62 6.55
N ARG A 63 18.69 -26.92 5.77
CA ARG A 63 18.40 -27.27 4.39
C ARG A 63 19.43 -26.61 3.49
N LYS A 64 20.05 -27.40 2.61
CA LYS A 64 20.98 -26.88 1.60
C LYS A 64 20.30 -26.52 0.29
N LYS A 65 19.14 -27.14 0.03
CA LYS A 65 18.41 -27.00 -1.23
C LYS A 65 16.90 -26.92 -1.01
N PHE A 66 16.24 -26.03 -1.75
CA PHE A 66 14.78 -25.96 -1.85
C PHE A 66 14.37 -26.25 -3.29
N LYS A 67 13.70 -27.39 -3.50
CA LYS A 67 13.24 -27.80 -4.82
C LYS A 67 11.71 -27.85 -4.88
N ALA A 68 11.11 -27.10 -5.79
CA ALA A 68 9.68 -27.17 -6.07
C ALA A 68 9.33 -28.40 -6.91
N ARG A 69 8.05 -28.79 -6.89
CA ARG A 69 7.61 -30.04 -7.52
C ARG A 69 7.47 -29.86 -9.03
N ASP A 70 7.86 -30.87 -9.81
CA ASP A 70 7.68 -30.87 -11.27
C ASP A 70 6.19 -30.98 -11.65
N GLY A 71 5.84 -30.45 -12.81
CA GLY A 71 4.52 -30.57 -13.40
C GLY A 71 4.26 -31.98 -13.93
N GLU A 72 3.00 -32.44 -13.86
CA GLU A 72 2.65 -33.75 -14.40
C GLU A 72 2.57 -33.71 -15.93
N SER A 73 2.89 -34.83 -16.58
CA SER A 73 2.72 -34.94 -18.04
C SER A 73 1.24 -35.00 -18.41
N GLY A 74 0.93 -34.48 -19.60
CA GLY A 74 -0.39 -34.65 -20.21
C GLY A 74 -0.69 -36.12 -20.48
N ARG A 75 -1.97 -36.44 -20.65
CA ARG A 75 -2.45 -37.80 -20.91
C ARG A 75 -3.46 -37.81 -22.05
N ALA A 76 -3.80 -39.02 -22.50
CA ALA A 76 -4.87 -39.23 -23.48
C ALA A 76 -6.22 -38.67 -23.02
N ARG A 77 -7.19 -38.59 -23.94
CA ARG A 77 -8.55 -38.08 -23.68
C ARG A 77 -8.59 -36.61 -23.22
N LEU A 78 -7.71 -35.79 -23.79
CA LEU A 78 -7.62 -34.35 -23.52
C LEU A 78 -7.36 -34.03 -22.04
N SER A 79 -6.66 -34.93 -21.34
CA SER A 79 -6.38 -34.78 -19.92
C SER A 79 -5.05 -34.05 -19.73
N ASP A 80 -5.14 -32.77 -19.37
CA ASP A 80 -3.96 -31.96 -19.08
C ASP A 80 -3.32 -32.38 -17.73
N GLY A 81 -2.01 -32.23 -17.64
CA GLY A 81 -1.22 -32.50 -16.45
C GLY A 81 -1.40 -31.44 -15.38
N LYS A 82 -1.34 -31.85 -14.11
CA LYS A 82 -1.47 -30.94 -12.97
C LYS A 82 -0.20 -30.10 -12.77
N LYS A 83 -0.36 -28.83 -12.38
CA LYS A 83 0.76 -27.97 -11.96
C LYS A 83 1.46 -28.57 -10.73
N GLY A 84 2.78 -28.49 -10.68
CA GLY A 84 3.60 -28.84 -9.53
C GLY A 84 3.37 -27.89 -8.34
N ASP A 85 3.44 -28.43 -7.13
CA ASP A 85 3.30 -27.66 -5.89
C ASP A 85 4.50 -26.71 -5.67
N ASN A 86 4.19 -25.45 -5.30
CA ASN A 86 5.19 -24.44 -4.97
C ASN A 86 5.91 -24.76 -3.65
N VAL A 87 7.13 -24.27 -3.51
CA VAL A 87 7.88 -24.29 -2.24
C VAL A 87 7.94 -22.88 -1.66
N ILE A 88 7.52 -22.76 -0.39
CA ILE A 88 7.50 -21.50 0.34
C ILE A 88 8.62 -21.49 1.39
N ILE A 89 9.51 -20.51 1.30
CA ILE A 89 10.59 -20.24 2.26
C ILE A 89 10.17 -19.03 3.10
N ARG A 90 9.90 -19.24 4.40
CA ARG A 90 9.49 -18.14 5.28
C ARG A 90 10.71 -17.47 5.94
N VAL A 91 10.74 -16.14 5.94
CA VAL A 91 11.89 -15.33 6.37
C VAL A 91 11.49 -14.17 7.29
N PRO A 92 12.43 -13.62 8.08
CA PRO A 92 12.18 -12.42 8.90
C PRO A 92 11.94 -11.13 8.10
N ILE A 93 11.33 -10.15 8.76
CA ILE A 93 11.31 -8.76 8.29
C ILE A 93 12.75 -8.23 8.18
N GLY A 94 13.02 -7.48 7.12
CA GLY A 94 14.35 -6.95 6.81
C GLY A 94 15.26 -7.95 6.09
N THR A 95 14.70 -9.02 5.53
CA THR A 95 15.48 -10.01 4.77
C THR A 95 15.79 -9.48 3.37
N VAL A 96 17.07 -9.38 3.05
CA VAL A 96 17.57 -9.12 1.71
C VAL A 96 17.97 -10.42 1.07
N ILE A 97 17.55 -10.61 -0.18
CA ILE A 97 17.86 -11.76 -1.00
C ILE A 97 18.89 -11.33 -2.02
N TYR A 98 20.03 -12.01 -2.03
CA TYR A 98 21.10 -11.82 -3.01
C TYR A 98 21.16 -13.03 -3.93
N ASN A 99 21.48 -12.77 -5.19
CA ASN A 99 21.99 -13.80 -6.08
C ASN A 99 23.45 -14.07 -5.70
N GLU A 100 23.77 -15.29 -5.26
CA GLU A 100 25.11 -15.60 -4.72
C GLU A 100 26.19 -15.58 -5.81
N ASP A 101 25.83 -15.88 -7.06
CA ASP A 101 26.78 -15.94 -8.17
C ASP A 101 27.12 -14.53 -8.72
N THR A 102 26.23 -13.55 -8.57
CA THR A 102 26.39 -12.19 -9.14
C THR A 102 26.46 -11.07 -8.10
N GLU A 103 26.27 -11.39 -6.82
CA GLU A 103 26.18 -10.46 -5.68
C GLU A 103 25.09 -9.37 -5.79
N ASN A 104 24.24 -9.42 -6.81
CA ASN A 104 23.14 -8.46 -6.99
C ASN A 104 21.99 -8.75 -6.01
N ILE A 105 21.36 -7.69 -5.52
CA ILE A 105 20.14 -7.79 -4.72
C ILE A 105 18.98 -8.19 -5.65
N ILE A 106 18.35 -9.32 -5.33
CA ILE A 106 17.12 -9.80 -5.98
C ILE A 106 15.92 -9.06 -5.39
N ALA A 107 15.82 -8.99 -4.05
CA ALA A 107 14.75 -8.31 -3.35
C ALA A 107 15.16 -7.90 -1.93
N ASP A 108 14.57 -6.81 -1.43
CA ASP A 108 14.67 -6.37 -0.03
C ASP A 108 13.27 -6.45 0.59
N LEU A 109 13.10 -7.34 1.56
CA LEU A 109 11.81 -7.69 2.14
C LEU A 109 11.64 -7.01 3.51
N THR A 110 10.91 -5.91 3.54
CA THR A 110 10.86 -4.98 4.69
C THR A 110 9.52 -4.96 5.41
N GLU A 111 8.48 -5.60 4.88
CA GLU A 111 7.12 -5.55 5.43
C GLU A 111 6.55 -6.97 5.66
N ASP A 112 5.70 -7.15 6.67
CA ASP A 112 5.12 -8.46 6.99
C ASP A 112 4.21 -8.97 5.86
N GLY A 113 4.31 -10.26 5.53
CA GLY A 113 3.57 -10.88 4.44
C GLY A 113 4.10 -10.56 3.04
N GLN A 114 5.08 -9.64 2.89
CA GLN A 114 5.74 -9.38 1.61
C GLN A 114 6.35 -10.69 1.07
N SER A 115 6.08 -11.03 -0.19
CA SER A 115 6.61 -12.26 -0.80
C SER A 115 7.23 -11.99 -2.16
N GLU A 116 8.23 -12.77 -2.53
CA GLU A 116 8.93 -12.64 -3.80
C GLU A 116 9.16 -14.03 -4.40
N THR A 117 8.90 -14.17 -5.70
CA THR A 117 9.14 -15.44 -6.42
C THR A 117 10.57 -15.44 -6.94
N ILE A 118 11.42 -16.29 -6.35
CA ILE A 118 12.86 -16.25 -6.60
C ILE A 118 13.28 -17.18 -7.74
N ALA A 119 12.54 -18.28 -7.95
CA ALA A 119 12.72 -19.18 -9.09
C ALA A 119 11.35 -19.58 -9.68
N ARG A 120 11.14 -19.41 -10.98
CA ARG A 120 9.88 -19.77 -11.65
C ARG A 120 9.91 -21.19 -12.20
N GLY A 121 8.78 -21.88 -12.07
CA GLY A 121 8.58 -23.21 -12.63
C GLY A 121 8.60 -23.21 -14.15
N GLY A 122 9.14 -24.29 -14.72
CA GLY A 122 9.19 -24.48 -16.16
C GLY A 122 7.79 -24.70 -16.74
N LYS A 123 7.54 -24.16 -17.94
CA LYS A 123 6.23 -24.29 -18.60
C LYS A 123 5.96 -25.72 -19.05
N GLY A 124 4.71 -26.16 -18.90
CA GLY A 124 4.23 -27.43 -19.42
C GLY A 124 4.21 -27.47 -20.95
N GLY A 125 4.61 -28.60 -21.51
CA GLY A 125 4.67 -28.82 -22.95
C GLY A 125 3.27 -29.01 -23.56
N LYS A 126 3.06 -28.48 -24.76
CA LYS A 126 1.80 -28.64 -25.50
C LYS A 126 1.62 -30.05 -26.06
N GLY A 127 0.44 -30.64 -25.85
CA GLY A 127 0.05 -31.93 -26.41
C GLY A 127 -0.24 -31.85 -27.92
N ASN A 128 -0.33 -32.98 -28.60
CA ASN A 128 -0.54 -33.00 -30.05
C ASN A 128 -1.88 -32.38 -30.48
N LYS A 129 -2.90 -32.38 -29.60
CA LYS A 129 -4.17 -31.70 -29.86
C LYS A 129 -3.99 -30.19 -30.11
N PHE A 130 -3.07 -29.55 -29.39
CA PHE A 130 -2.83 -28.11 -29.51
C PHE A 130 -2.33 -27.71 -30.90
N TYR A 131 -1.59 -28.60 -31.57
CA TYR A 131 -1.02 -28.36 -32.90
C TYR A 131 -1.98 -28.69 -34.05
N ALA A 132 -3.17 -29.20 -33.76
CA ALA A 132 -4.12 -29.59 -34.78
C ALA A 132 -4.71 -28.36 -35.49
N THR A 133 -4.48 -28.24 -36.80
CA THR A 133 -5.02 -27.17 -37.64
C THR A 133 -5.84 -27.74 -38.79
N SER A 134 -6.52 -26.89 -39.57
CA SER A 134 -7.27 -27.31 -40.75
C SER A 134 -6.38 -28.01 -41.79
N THR A 135 -5.10 -27.65 -41.86
CA THR A 135 -4.08 -28.22 -42.75
C THR A 135 -3.25 -29.33 -42.09
N ASN A 136 -3.14 -29.37 -40.76
CA ASN A 136 -2.45 -30.41 -39.99
C ASN A 136 -3.42 -31.08 -39.01
N GLN A 137 -4.29 -31.97 -39.51
CA GLN A 137 -5.41 -32.50 -38.73
C GLN A 137 -5.02 -33.59 -37.71
N ALA A 138 -3.88 -34.25 -37.89
CA ALA A 138 -3.41 -35.33 -37.04
C ALA A 138 -1.91 -35.18 -36.71
N PRO A 139 -1.51 -34.15 -35.94
CA PRO A 139 -0.12 -34.00 -35.52
C PRO A 139 0.31 -35.19 -34.65
N ASP A 140 1.49 -35.72 -34.94
CA ASP A 140 2.10 -36.87 -34.27
C ASP A 140 3.25 -36.47 -33.31
N TYR A 141 3.37 -35.18 -33.02
CA TYR A 141 4.38 -34.61 -32.13
C TYR A 141 3.75 -33.81 -30.98
N ALA A 142 4.49 -33.70 -29.88
CA ALA A 142 4.15 -32.89 -28.72
C ALA A 142 5.41 -32.17 -28.21
N GLN A 143 5.22 -31.08 -27.48
CA GLN A 143 6.32 -30.34 -26.87
C GLN A 143 6.71 -31.00 -25.54
N HIS A 144 8.01 -31.06 -25.27
CA HIS A 144 8.49 -31.33 -23.92
C HIS A 144 8.21 -30.12 -23.01
N GLY A 145 8.13 -30.36 -21.70
CA GLY A 145 8.11 -29.26 -20.74
C GLY A 145 9.47 -28.57 -20.67
N LEU A 146 9.47 -27.31 -20.22
CA LEU A 146 10.71 -26.55 -20.05
C LEU A 146 11.31 -26.78 -18.66
N ASP A 147 12.61 -26.55 -18.55
CA ASP A 147 13.30 -26.48 -17.26
C ASP A 147 12.77 -25.30 -16.43
N GLY A 148 12.71 -25.50 -15.11
CA GLY A 148 12.49 -24.42 -14.15
C GLY A 148 13.79 -23.72 -13.78
N ASP A 149 13.68 -22.49 -13.27
CA ASP A 149 14.85 -21.70 -12.87
C ASP A 149 15.67 -22.38 -11.77
N LYS A 150 16.99 -22.24 -11.85
CA LYS A 150 17.95 -22.70 -10.83
C LYS A 150 18.92 -21.58 -10.51
N LEU A 151 19.08 -21.28 -9.23
CA LEU A 151 20.05 -20.28 -8.77
C LEU A 151 20.50 -20.54 -7.33
N ASN A 152 21.70 -20.07 -7.02
CA ASN A 152 22.20 -19.98 -5.66
C ASN A 152 21.79 -18.61 -5.09
N ILE A 153 21.20 -18.63 -3.91
CA ILE A 153 20.78 -17.41 -3.21
C ILE A 153 21.40 -17.32 -1.83
N ARG A 154 21.69 -16.10 -1.41
CA ARG A 154 22.07 -15.75 -0.05
C ARG A 154 21.00 -14.85 0.56
N LEU A 155 20.47 -15.26 1.70
CA LEU A 155 19.56 -14.44 2.48
C LEU A 155 20.33 -13.79 3.62
N GLU A 156 20.16 -12.49 3.80
CA GLU A 156 20.74 -11.72 4.91
C GLU A 156 19.64 -10.91 5.58
N VAL A 157 19.53 -10.95 6.90
CA VAL A 157 18.62 -10.03 7.63
C VAL A 157 19.36 -8.73 7.94
N LYS A 158 18.91 -7.61 7.35
CA LYS A 158 19.28 -6.26 7.79
C LYS A 158 18.60 -5.98 9.12
N LEU A 159 19.34 -6.17 10.21
CA LEU A 159 18.81 -5.93 11.54
C LEU A 159 18.49 -4.46 11.80
N ILE A 160 17.27 -4.25 12.27
CA ILE A 160 16.81 -3.02 12.90
C ILE A 160 16.46 -3.40 14.35
N ALA A 161 17.10 -2.77 15.32
CA ALA A 161 16.65 -2.88 16.69
C ALA A 161 15.41 -2.02 16.88
N ASP A 162 14.38 -2.55 17.53
CA ASP A 162 13.17 -1.79 17.85
C ASP A 162 13.42 -0.81 19.00
N ILE A 163 14.23 -1.23 19.98
CA ILE A 163 14.60 -0.44 21.16
C ILE A 163 16.13 -0.34 21.28
N GLY A 164 16.64 0.86 21.53
CA GLY A 164 18.06 1.09 21.80
C GLY A 164 18.34 1.45 23.26
N LEU A 165 19.23 0.72 23.95
CA LEU A 165 19.70 1.03 25.30
C LEU A 165 20.89 2.01 25.24
N VAL A 166 20.80 3.11 25.97
CA VAL A 166 21.82 4.17 26.05
C VAL A 166 22.19 4.39 27.51
N GLY A 167 23.47 4.58 27.83
CA GLY A 167 23.93 4.73 29.21
C GLY A 167 25.44 4.70 29.33
N MET A 168 25.95 5.09 30.50
CA MET A 168 27.39 5.00 30.80
C MET A 168 27.89 3.54 30.79
N PRO A 169 29.22 3.30 30.68
CA PRO A 169 29.80 2.01 31.01
C PRO A 169 29.37 1.65 32.44
N ASN A 170 29.10 0.36 32.70
CA ASN A 170 28.68 -0.14 34.01
C ASN A 170 27.32 0.33 34.56
N ALA A 171 26.52 1.10 33.79
CA ALA A 171 25.13 1.42 34.16
C ALA A 171 24.21 0.17 34.22
N GLY A 172 24.69 -0.98 33.73
CA GLY A 172 23.96 -2.24 33.73
C GLY A 172 23.11 -2.47 32.48
N LYS A 173 23.43 -1.82 31.35
CA LYS A 173 22.76 -2.01 30.05
C LYS A 173 22.70 -3.48 29.62
N SER A 174 23.85 -4.16 29.62
CA SER A 174 23.94 -5.55 29.16
C SER A 174 23.23 -6.50 30.14
N SER A 175 23.26 -6.21 31.45
CA SER A 175 22.49 -6.96 32.46
C SER A 175 20.98 -6.77 32.27
N LEU A 176 20.53 -5.54 32.00
CA LEU A 176 19.14 -5.24 31.70
C LEU A 176 18.68 -5.92 30.42
N LEU A 177 19.49 -5.88 29.36
CA LEU A 177 19.24 -6.59 28.10
C LEU A 177 19.02 -8.08 28.37
N ALA A 178 19.96 -8.73 29.07
CA ALA A 178 19.88 -10.15 29.41
C ALA A 178 18.61 -10.48 30.21
N ARG A 179 18.20 -9.59 31.12
CA ARG A 179 17.00 -9.79 31.94
C ARG A 179 15.71 -9.67 31.13
N LEU A 180 15.64 -8.70 30.22
CA LEU A 180 14.47 -8.47 29.37
C LEU A 180 14.30 -9.55 28.29
N THR A 181 15.38 -10.17 27.80
CA THR A 181 15.32 -10.98 26.58
C THR A 181 15.15 -12.49 26.80
N ARG A 182 14.96 -12.94 28.05
CA ARG A 182 14.72 -14.35 28.50
C ARG A 182 15.56 -15.46 27.83
N ALA A 183 16.65 -15.09 27.16
CA ALA A 183 17.63 -15.96 26.52
C ALA A 183 18.95 -15.17 26.47
N ASN A 184 20.09 -15.87 26.65
CA ASN A 184 21.42 -15.27 26.59
C ASN A 184 21.55 -14.30 25.40
N PRO A 185 21.93 -13.03 25.64
CA PRO A 185 22.21 -12.07 24.57
C PRO A 185 23.13 -12.71 23.53
N LYS A 186 22.77 -12.61 22.26
CA LYS A 186 23.62 -13.15 21.20
C LYS A 186 24.58 -12.03 20.78
N ILE A 187 25.86 -12.25 21.07
CA ILE A 187 26.94 -11.44 20.50
C ILE A 187 26.94 -11.75 19.01
N ALA A 188 26.68 -10.74 18.19
CA ALA A 188 26.62 -10.92 16.77
C ALA A 188 27.58 -9.95 16.08
N SER A 189 28.43 -10.50 15.24
CA SER A 189 29.48 -9.82 14.51
C SER A 189 29.00 -9.56 13.09
N TYR A 190 28.43 -8.37 12.87
CA TYR A 190 27.87 -8.00 11.58
C TYR A 190 28.93 -7.34 10.67
N PRO A 191 28.88 -7.56 9.34
CA PRO A 191 29.89 -7.09 8.39
C PRO A 191 30.07 -5.57 8.33
N PHE A 192 29.10 -4.83 8.85
CA PHE A 192 29.02 -3.37 8.83
C PHE A 192 29.25 -2.73 10.21
N THR A 193 29.65 -3.50 11.21
CA THR A 193 29.92 -3.03 12.58
C THR A 193 31.35 -3.31 12.98
N THR A 194 32.10 -2.31 13.46
CA THR A 194 33.43 -2.53 14.05
C THR A 194 33.42 -2.87 15.53
N LEU A 195 32.30 -2.60 16.20
CA LEU A 195 32.02 -3.02 17.57
C LEU A 195 30.78 -3.92 17.50
N THR A 196 30.89 -5.17 17.95
CA THR A 196 29.78 -6.14 17.95
C THR A 196 28.70 -5.69 18.95
N PRO A 197 27.51 -5.25 18.53
CA PRO A 197 26.47 -4.82 19.46
C PRO A 197 25.84 -6.04 20.14
N ASN A 198 25.44 -5.88 21.41
CA ASN A 198 24.68 -6.91 22.11
C ASN A 198 23.19 -6.76 21.74
N LEU A 199 22.62 -7.78 21.12
CA LEU A 199 21.20 -7.83 20.76
C LEU A 199 20.48 -8.92 21.55
N GLY A 200 19.20 -8.68 21.83
CA GLY A 200 18.32 -9.71 22.37
C GLY A 200 16.85 -9.45 22.03
N VAL A 201 16.05 -10.52 22.03
CA VAL A 201 14.64 -10.48 21.67
C VAL A 201 13.79 -10.51 22.94
N CYS A 202 12.93 -9.52 23.12
CA CYS A 202 11.98 -9.44 24.21
C CYS A 202 10.61 -9.95 23.74
N TYR A 203 9.99 -10.84 24.52
CA TYR A 203 8.67 -11.41 24.22
C TYR A 203 7.65 -10.89 25.23
N LEU A 204 6.55 -10.29 24.75
CA LEU A 204 5.39 -9.95 25.58
C LEU A 204 4.47 -11.18 25.72
N ASP A 205 4.17 -11.84 24.60
CA ASP A 205 3.40 -13.08 24.54
C ASP A 205 3.79 -13.90 23.30
N TYR A 206 2.94 -14.87 22.91
CA TYR A 206 3.17 -15.75 21.76
C TYR A 206 3.20 -15.03 20.40
N GLU A 207 2.58 -13.85 20.30
CA GLU A 207 2.42 -13.11 19.05
C GLU A 207 3.16 -11.76 19.04
N ARG A 208 3.44 -11.19 20.22
CA ARG A 208 4.08 -9.88 20.37
C ARG A 208 5.52 -10.02 20.86
N SER A 209 6.49 -9.59 20.04
CA SER A 209 7.92 -9.54 20.39
C SER A 209 8.60 -8.33 19.76
N PHE A 210 9.75 -7.91 20.30
CA PHE A 210 10.56 -6.82 19.75
C PHE A 210 12.06 -7.03 20.05
N ILE A 211 12.93 -6.41 19.24
CA ILE A 211 14.38 -6.52 19.33
C ILE A 211 14.95 -5.35 20.13
N ILE A 212 15.78 -5.65 21.13
CA ILE A 212 16.51 -4.67 21.93
C ILE A 212 17.99 -4.73 21.55
N ALA A 213 18.59 -3.58 21.28
CA ALA A 213 20.03 -3.43 21.11
C ALA A 213 20.64 -2.64 22.28
N ASP A 214 21.76 -3.13 22.80
CA ASP A 214 22.71 -2.30 23.54
C ASP A 214 23.44 -1.41 22.53
N ILE A 215 23.49 -0.09 22.78
CA ILE A 215 24.26 0.85 21.97
C ILE A 215 25.62 1.02 22.65
N PRO A 216 26.65 0.25 22.24
CA PRO A 216 27.98 0.36 22.81
C PRO A 216 28.60 1.72 22.48
N GLY A 217 29.38 2.25 23.43
CA GLY A 217 30.48 3.17 23.14
C GLY A 217 30.11 4.44 22.39
N ILE A 218 29.15 5.21 22.89
CA ILE A 218 29.03 6.61 22.46
C ILE A 218 30.20 7.46 23.02
N ILE A 219 30.86 6.94 24.06
CA ILE A 219 31.84 7.64 24.90
C ILE A 219 33.26 7.28 24.42
N GLU A 220 33.99 8.33 24.04
CA GLU A 220 35.40 8.39 23.58
C GLU A 220 35.68 7.92 22.14
N GLY A 221 35.75 8.88 21.20
CA GLY A 221 36.43 8.72 19.90
C GLY A 221 35.56 8.80 18.63
N ALA A 222 34.23 8.78 18.72
CA ALA A 222 33.39 8.79 17.51
C ALA A 222 33.31 10.15 16.79
N SER A 223 33.82 11.23 17.41
CA SER A 223 34.00 12.54 16.78
C SER A 223 35.26 12.66 15.90
N GLU A 224 36.18 11.69 15.90
CA GLU A 224 37.48 11.76 15.19
C GLU A 224 37.49 11.06 13.81
N GLY A 225 36.34 10.80 13.19
CA GLY A 225 36.30 10.56 11.74
C GLY A 225 36.74 9.17 11.24
N ALA A 226 36.77 8.14 12.08
CA ALA A 226 36.84 6.76 11.60
C ALA A 226 35.45 6.37 11.04
N GLY A 227 35.33 6.18 9.72
CA GLY A 227 34.09 5.93 8.95
C GLY A 227 33.29 4.66 9.28
N LEU A 228 33.34 4.18 10.52
CA LEU A 228 32.83 2.90 11.01
C LEU A 228 31.61 3.08 11.94
N GLY A 229 31.42 4.28 12.52
CA GLY A 229 30.27 4.59 13.38
C GLY A 229 29.00 5.00 12.63
N LEU A 230 29.12 5.70 11.50
CA LEU A 230 27.98 6.27 10.77
C LEU A 230 27.01 5.19 10.25
N THR A 231 27.54 4.03 9.82
CA THR A 231 26.74 2.91 9.31
C THR A 231 25.96 2.24 10.42
N PHE A 232 26.58 1.88 11.55
CA PHE A 232 25.87 1.34 12.73
C PHE A 232 24.81 2.33 13.27
N LEU A 233 25.14 3.62 13.30
CA LEU A 233 24.24 4.66 13.79
C LEU A 233 23.04 4.89 12.86
N ARG A 234 23.19 4.77 11.53
CA ARG A 234 22.04 4.73 10.59
C ARG A 234 21.07 3.58 10.88
N HIS A 235 21.53 2.48 11.46
CA HIS A 235 20.66 1.38 11.88
C HIS A 235 19.95 1.69 13.22
N ILE A 236 20.61 2.39 14.14
CA ILE A 236 20.00 2.88 15.40
C ILE A 236 18.99 4.02 15.14
N GLU A 237 19.20 4.84 14.10
CA GLU A 237 18.21 5.81 13.64
C GLU A 237 16.88 5.16 13.24
N ARG A 238 16.85 3.86 13.01
CA ARG A 238 15.63 3.09 12.72
C ARG A 238 14.98 2.45 13.96
N THR A 239 15.48 2.69 15.18
CA THR A 239 14.79 2.27 16.42
C THR A 239 13.47 3.03 16.63
N GLY A 240 12.45 2.39 17.21
CA GLY A 240 11.21 3.07 17.57
C GLY A 240 11.34 3.93 18.83
N ALA A 241 12.13 3.50 19.81
CA ALA A 241 12.36 4.23 21.05
C ALA A 241 13.75 3.99 21.66
N LEU A 242 14.12 4.86 22.61
CA LEU A 242 15.38 4.79 23.35
C LEU A 242 15.14 4.56 24.85
N VAL A 243 16.06 3.86 25.50
CA VAL A 243 16.03 3.61 26.95
C VAL A 243 17.33 4.12 27.54
N PHE A 244 17.24 5.18 28.35
CA PHE A 244 18.36 5.68 29.12
C PHE A 244 18.53 4.86 30.40
N VAL A 245 19.59 4.08 30.48
CA VAL A 245 19.97 3.30 31.66
C VAL A 245 21.01 4.10 32.45
N ILE A 246 20.65 4.48 33.67
CA ILE A 246 21.48 5.31 34.56
C ILE A 246 21.73 4.53 35.83
N ASP A 247 22.97 4.54 36.31
CA ASP A 247 23.29 4.01 37.62
C ASP A 247 22.75 4.95 38.71
N ILE A 248 21.85 4.47 39.56
CA ILE A 248 21.30 5.31 40.62
C ILE A 248 22.33 5.64 41.72
N THR A 249 23.43 4.89 41.80
CA THR A 249 24.49 5.10 42.79
C THR A 249 25.45 6.23 42.41
N ASP A 250 25.45 6.69 41.16
CA ASP A 250 26.25 7.84 40.72
C ASP A 250 26.02 9.07 41.62
N GLU A 251 27.10 9.79 41.91
CA GLU A 251 27.09 11.00 42.76
C GLU A 251 26.11 12.05 42.20
N ASP A 252 26.12 12.28 40.87
CA ASP A 252 25.18 13.16 40.19
C ASP A 252 24.52 12.48 38.96
N ILE A 253 23.41 11.79 39.22
CA ILE A 253 22.57 11.17 38.19
C ILE A 253 22.01 12.19 37.17
N ASN A 254 21.86 13.46 37.57
CA ASN A 254 21.33 14.49 36.69
C ASN A 254 22.38 14.90 35.66
N GLU A 255 23.62 15.09 36.09
CA GLU A 255 24.74 15.36 35.19
C GLU A 255 24.94 14.19 34.21
N THR A 256 24.89 12.94 34.71
CA THR A 256 24.98 11.74 33.86
C THR A 256 23.91 11.74 32.76
N TYR A 257 22.65 12.01 33.10
CA TYR A 257 21.56 12.10 32.13
C TYR A 257 21.78 13.22 31.09
N LEU A 258 22.13 14.42 31.54
CA LEU A 258 22.37 15.57 30.66
C LEU A 258 23.54 15.33 29.72
N LYS A 259 24.61 14.68 30.20
CA LYS A 259 25.77 14.30 29.41
C LYS A 259 25.37 13.32 28.29
N LEU A 260 24.65 12.24 28.62
CA LEU A 260 24.17 11.27 27.63
C LEU A 260 23.27 11.91 26.56
N ARG A 261 22.39 12.85 26.96
CA ARG A 261 21.54 13.58 26.00
C ARG A 261 22.33 14.52 25.10
N LYS A 262 23.26 15.29 25.67
CA LYS A 262 24.13 16.20 24.91
C LYS A 262 24.93 15.42 23.88
N GLU A 263 25.45 14.29 24.30
CA GLU A 263 26.22 13.37 23.48
C GLU A 263 25.36 12.83 22.33
N LEU A 264 24.20 12.21 22.59
CA LEU A 264 23.25 11.79 21.55
C LEU A 264 22.87 12.91 20.57
N LYS A 265 22.68 14.14 21.07
CA LYS A 265 22.34 15.33 20.26
C LYS A 265 23.48 15.73 19.31
N LEU A 266 24.74 15.59 19.73
CA LEU A 266 25.90 15.85 18.89
C LEU A 266 25.98 14.86 17.72
N TYR A 267 25.53 13.62 17.92
CA TYR A 267 25.53 12.59 16.87
C TYR A 267 24.36 12.70 15.91
N SER A 268 23.12 12.76 16.40
CA SER A 268 21.92 12.86 15.54
C SER A 268 20.82 13.68 16.20
N LYS A 269 20.41 14.74 15.48
CA LYS A 269 19.28 15.60 15.88
C LYS A 269 17.93 14.87 15.86
N GLU A 270 17.83 13.74 15.16
CA GLU A 270 16.60 12.95 15.08
C GLU A 270 16.53 11.92 16.22
N LEU A 271 17.66 11.32 16.64
CA LEU A 271 17.68 10.37 17.75
C LEU A 271 17.23 10.98 19.07
N ILE A 272 17.64 12.22 19.36
CA ILE A 272 17.31 12.88 20.62
C ILE A 272 15.80 13.16 20.76
N LYS A 273 15.11 13.30 19.62
CA LYS A 273 13.67 13.56 19.54
C LYS A 273 12.83 12.31 19.72
N LYS A 274 13.40 11.11 19.68
CA LYS A 274 12.63 9.86 19.83
C LYS A 274 12.00 9.78 21.21
N LYS A 275 10.90 9.02 21.28
CA LYS A 275 10.33 8.62 22.56
C LYS A 275 11.40 7.92 23.39
N SER A 276 11.52 8.32 24.64
CA SER A 276 12.54 7.80 25.54
C SER A 276 11.95 7.41 26.89
N ILE A 277 12.51 6.35 27.46
CA ILE A 277 12.21 5.87 28.81
C ILE A 277 13.52 5.96 29.61
N ILE A 278 13.43 6.29 30.89
CA ILE A 278 14.58 6.35 31.80
C ILE A 278 14.45 5.22 32.83
N ILE A 279 15.52 4.44 32.96
CA ILE A 279 15.65 3.36 33.93
C ILE A 279 16.81 3.71 34.86
N LEU A 280 16.49 4.02 36.11
CA LEU A 280 17.44 4.13 37.21
C LEU A 280 17.70 2.72 37.74
N ASN A 281 18.87 2.18 37.44
CA ASN A 281 19.25 0.82 37.80
C ASN A 281 20.06 0.79 39.11
N LYS A 282 20.21 -0.39 39.72
CA LYS A 282 20.94 -0.67 40.98
C LYS A 282 20.27 -0.11 42.24
N THR A 283 18.94 -0.11 42.29
CA THR A 283 18.21 0.34 43.49
C THR A 283 18.47 -0.54 44.73
N ASP A 284 18.98 -1.75 44.56
CA ASP A 284 19.38 -2.64 45.66
C ASP A 284 20.52 -2.10 46.53
N MET A 285 21.25 -1.09 46.05
CA MET A 285 22.39 -0.48 46.75
C MET A 285 22.01 0.73 47.61
N LEU A 286 20.75 1.20 47.56
CA LEU A 286 20.31 2.41 48.27
C LEU A 286 19.09 2.15 49.13
N GLU A 287 18.91 2.97 50.17
CA GLU A 287 17.68 2.94 50.96
C GLU A 287 16.50 3.57 50.19
N LYS A 288 15.27 3.13 50.49
CA LYS A 288 14.05 3.64 49.83
C LYS A 288 13.95 5.17 49.83
N LYS A 289 14.35 5.80 50.93
CA LYS A 289 14.31 7.26 51.08
C LYS A 289 15.23 7.96 50.08
N GLU A 290 16.45 7.44 49.91
CA GLU A 290 17.42 7.98 48.95
C GLU A 290 16.98 7.78 47.50
N ILE A 291 16.39 6.61 47.19
CA ILE A 291 15.82 6.32 45.87
C ILE A 291 14.73 7.33 45.52
N GLU A 292 13.80 7.60 46.45
CA GLU A 292 12.72 8.58 46.23
C GLU A 292 13.25 10.01 46.04
N GLU A 293 14.28 10.41 46.79
CA GLU A 293 14.93 11.70 46.65
C GLU A 293 15.61 11.84 45.27
N LYS A 294 16.33 10.81 44.82
CA LYS A 294 16.96 10.76 43.49
C LYS A 294 15.92 10.78 42.36
N ILE A 295 14.81 10.03 42.48
CA ILE A 295 13.70 10.06 41.51
C ILE A 295 13.09 11.47 41.41
N LYS A 296 12.86 12.14 42.55
CA LYS A 296 12.33 13.51 42.57
C LYS A 296 13.30 14.50 41.92
N SER A 297 14.59 14.35 42.21
CA SER A 297 15.67 15.17 41.65
C SER A 297 15.69 15.08 40.12
N ILE A 298 15.76 13.87 39.57
CA ILE A 298 15.85 13.69 38.11
C ILE A 298 14.57 14.10 37.40
N LYS A 299 13.39 13.83 37.96
CA LYS A 299 12.11 14.33 37.41
C LYS A 299 12.09 15.86 37.36
N LYS A 300 12.67 16.55 38.35
CA LYS A 300 12.75 18.02 38.34
C LYS A 300 13.66 18.52 37.22
N VAL A 301 14.81 17.87 37.01
CA VAL A 301 15.74 18.21 35.92
C VAL A 301 15.15 17.92 34.55
N ILE A 302 14.54 16.75 34.33
CA ILE A 302 13.83 16.39 33.09
C ILE A 302 12.76 17.44 32.78
N ASN A 303 11.95 17.83 33.75
CA ASN A 303 10.91 18.85 33.55
C ASN A 303 11.48 20.23 33.21
N LYS A 304 12.60 20.61 33.83
CA LYS A 304 13.30 21.87 33.52
C LYS A 304 13.87 21.83 32.10
N GLU A 305 14.52 20.74 31.71
CA GLU A 305 15.05 20.55 30.36
C GLU A 305 13.97 20.51 29.30
N TYR A 306 12.87 19.79 29.55
CA TYR A 306 11.73 19.75 28.65
C TYR A 306 11.12 21.14 28.42
N LYS A 307 11.08 21.99 29.46
CA LYS A 307 10.63 23.39 29.34
C LYS A 307 11.60 24.24 28.52
N ASN A 308 12.91 24.05 28.70
CA ASN A 308 13.93 24.88 28.07
C ASN A 308 14.26 24.45 26.63
N ASN A 309 14.09 23.16 26.30
CA ASN A 309 14.60 22.52 25.08
C ASN A 309 13.52 21.61 24.44
N LYS A 310 12.27 22.06 24.39
CA LYS A 310 11.10 21.26 24.00
C LYS A 310 11.24 20.58 22.63
N GLU A 311 11.92 21.22 21.69
CA GLU A 311 12.14 20.70 20.33
C GLU A 311 13.05 19.45 20.29
N ASN A 312 13.74 19.15 21.39
CA ASN A 312 14.60 17.97 21.51
C ASN A 312 13.92 16.82 22.27
N TYR A 313 12.61 16.88 22.53
CA TYR A 313 11.87 15.85 23.26
C TYR A 313 10.58 15.47 22.54
N PHE A 314 10.30 14.16 22.42
CA PHE A 314 8.97 13.69 22.00
C PHE A 314 7.92 14.02 23.06
N GLU A 315 8.18 13.62 24.29
CA GLU A 315 7.37 13.86 25.48
C GLU A 315 8.28 13.80 26.73
N ILE A 316 7.71 14.06 27.91
CA ILE A 316 8.43 13.89 29.17
C ILE A 316 8.65 12.37 29.39
N PRO A 317 9.91 11.90 29.45
CA PRO A 317 10.21 10.48 29.63
C PRO A 317 9.61 9.90 30.91
N GLU A 318 9.04 8.70 30.82
CA GLU A 318 8.70 7.91 32.00
C GLU A 318 9.97 7.45 32.72
N VAL A 319 9.95 7.48 34.06
CA VAL A 319 11.09 7.12 34.90
C VAL A 319 10.72 5.89 35.73
N PHE A 320 11.49 4.81 35.55
CA PHE A 320 11.43 3.61 36.36
C PHE A 320 12.70 3.52 37.23
N ALA A 321 12.56 3.02 38.45
CA ALA A 321 13.69 2.74 39.33
C ALA A 321 13.64 1.25 39.69
N ILE A 322 14.68 0.51 39.33
CA ILE A 322 14.71 -0.94 39.40
C ILE A 322 16.04 -1.47 39.90
N SER A 323 16.03 -2.70 40.39
CA SER A 323 17.21 -3.53 40.45
C SER A 323 17.05 -4.64 39.42
N VAL A 324 17.95 -4.70 38.44
CA VAL A 324 17.94 -5.76 37.42
C VAL A 324 18.01 -7.17 38.06
N PHE A 325 18.63 -7.29 39.24
CA PHE A 325 18.74 -8.57 39.96
C PHE A 325 17.43 -9.03 40.58
N SER A 326 16.57 -8.11 41.01
CA SER A 326 15.25 -8.42 41.58
C SER A 326 14.10 -8.23 40.60
N LEU A 327 14.38 -7.81 39.35
CA LEU A 327 13.34 -7.49 38.37
C LEU A 327 12.59 -8.75 37.93
N ASP A 328 11.41 -9.03 38.47
CA ASP A 328 10.58 -10.16 38.10
C ASP A 328 9.07 -9.82 38.08
N GLY A 329 8.24 -10.83 37.79
CA GLY A 329 6.79 -10.74 37.87
C GLY A 329 6.17 -9.51 37.20
N GLU A 330 5.40 -8.77 37.98
CA GLU A 330 4.60 -7.61 37.57
C GLU A 330 5.46 -6.41 37.15
N GLU A 331 6.63 -6.21 37.80
CA GLU A 331 7.52 -5.08 37.49
C GLU A 331 8.22 -5.27 36.14
N LEU A 332 8.65 -6.50 35.84
CA LEU A 332 9.17 -6.87 34.53
C LEU A 332 8.11 -6.64 33.43
N GLU A 333 6.88 -7.11 33.66
CA GLU A 333 5.78 -6.98 32.71
C GLU A 333 5.45 -5.50 32.43
N LYS A 334 5.42 -4.68 33.47
CA LYS A 334 5.19 -3.23 33.36
C LYS A 334 6.23 -2.55 32.47
N ILE A 335 7.51 -2.89 32.63
CA ILE A 335 8.59 -2.32 31.82
C ILE A 335 8.50 -2.83 30.37
N THR A 336 8.28 -4.13 30.17
CA THR A 336 8.15 -4.68 28.81
C THR A 336 6.96 -4.09 28.06
N ASN A 337 5.84 -3.85 28.74
CA ASN A 337 4.67 -3.19 28.15
C ASN A 337 4.94 -1.71 27.84
N ALA A 338 5.65 -0.99 28.72
CA ALA A 338 6.05 0.39 28.47
C ALA A 338 6.98 0.50 27.24
N LEU A 339 7.96 -0.40 27.12
CA LEU A 339 8.87 -0.46 25.98
C LEU A 339 8.13 -0.79 24.68
N TYR A 340 7.22 -1.77 24.71
CA TYR A 340 6.40 -2.13 23.56
C TYR A 340 5.50 -0.97 23.11
N LYS A 341 4.82 -0.30 24.05
CA LYS A 341 3.99 0.88 23.78
C LYS A 341 4.81 2.06 23.25
N ALA A 342 6.05 2.22 23.72
CA ALA A 342 6.97 3.22 23.20
C ALA A 342 7.37 2.92 21.74
N ASN A 343 7.50 1.65 21.37
CA ASN A 343 7.72 1.23 19.99
C ASN A 343 6.48 1.39 19.11
N GLU A 344 5.28 1.08 19.62
CA GLU A 344 4.01 1.20 18.86
C GLU A 344 3.72 2.64 18.40
N LEU A 345 4.21 3.67 19.11
CA LEU A 345 4.01 5.07 18.73
C LEU A 345 4.78 5.48 17.46
N ARG A 346 5.75 4.68 17.00
CA ARG A 346 6.33 4.80 15.64
C ARG A 346 5.26 4.68 14.55
N TYR A 347 4.23 3.86 14.77
CA TYR A 347 3.09 3.74 13.86
C TYR A 347 2.13 4.93 13.94
N PHE A 348 2.21 5.73 15.01
CA PHE A 348 1.40 6.95 15.18
C PHE A 348 2.10 8.21 14.66
N GLU A 349 3.43 8.32 14.70
CA GLU A 349 4.15 9.51 14.23
C GLU A 349 4.21 9.67 12.71
N THR A 350 4.08 8.58 11.95
CA THR A 350 3.80 8.66 10.50
C THR A 350 2.52 9.43 10.19
N LYS A 351 1.63 9.68 11.17
CA LYS A 351 0.44 10.52 10.99
C LYS A 351 0.69 12.02 10.92
N LYS A 352 1.83 12.54 11.38
CA LYS A 352 2.03 14.00 11.55
C LYS A 352 2.15 14.78 10.24
N ASN A 353 2.36 14.11 9.11
CA ASN A 353 2.40 14.75 7.78
C ASN A 353 1.08 14.64 7.00
N TYR A 354 0.02 14.13 7.60
CA TYR A 354 -1.29 14.06 6.98
C TYR A 354 -2.14 15.25 7.43
N LYS A 355 -2.53 16.13 6.49
CA LYS A 355 -3.61 17.09 6.75
C LYS A 355 -4.91 16.29 6.90
N GLU A 356 -5.46 16.22 8.11
CA GLU A 356 -6.80 15.64 8.35
C GLU A 356 -7.84 16.39 7.50
N PRO A 357 -8.74 15.70 6.76
CA PRO A 357 -9.85 16.36 6.08
C PRO A 357 -11.01 16.63 7.06
N LEU A 358 -11.59 17.82 6.90
CA LEU A 358 -12.95 18.31 7.22
C LEU A 358 -13.67 17.88 8.53
N LEU A 359 -14.14 18.92 9.22
CA LEU A 359 -15.11 18.88 10.31
C LEU A 359 -16.52 19.06 9.73
N LEU A 360 -17.49 18.22 10.10
CA LEU A 360 -18.92 18.51 9.90
C LEU A 360 -19.49 19.01 11.24
N ASN A 361 -20.12 20.18 11.28
CA ASN A 361 -20.69 20.75 12.51
C ASN A 361 -19.70 20.77 13.71
N ASN A 362 -18.43 21.14 13.48
CA ASN A 362 -17.36 21.12 14.49
C ASN A 362 -17.14 19.73 15.15
N LYS A 363 -17.55 18.63 14.50
CA LYS A 363 -17.29 17.26 14.92
C LYS A 363 -16.53 16.49 13.83
N LYS A 364 -15.59 15.65 14.25
CA LYS A 364 -14.86 14.73 13.36
C LYS A 364 -15.86 13.79 12.69
N LEU A 365 -15.96 13.85 11.37
CA LEU A 365 -16.57 12.76 10.60
C LEU A 365 -15.59 11.59 10.58
N LYS A 366 -16.04 10.41 11.00
CA LYS A 366 -15.34 9.16 10.74
C LYS A 366 -15.71 8.68 9.33
N THR A 367 -15.22 9.36 8.29
CA THR A 367 -15.39 8.87 6.92
C THR A 367 -14.30 7.85 6.63
N LYS A 368 -14.71 6.59 6.34
CA LYS A 368 -13.78 5.60 5.76
C LYS A 368 -13.34 6.11 4.41
N ARG A 369 -12.10 5.87 3.98
CA ARG A 369 -11.53 6.23 2.68
C ARG A 369 -11.81 5.18 1.63
N VAL A 370 -11.92 3.92 2.04
CA VAL A 370 -12.44 2.84 1.21
C VAL A 370 -13.97 2.80 1.30
N PHE A 371 -14.64 2.80 0.16
CA PHE A 371 -16.10 2.85 0.08
C PHE A 371 -16.66 1.97 -1.04
N GLY A 372 -17.96 1.69 -0.95
CA GLY A 372 -18.62 0.75 -1.85
C GLY A 372 -18.53 -0.71 -1.34
N PRO A 373 -18.56 -1.70 -2.25
CA PRO A 373 -18.54 -1.54 -3.71
C PRO A 373 -19.80 -0.83 -4.23
N VAL A 374 -19.62 -0.02 -5.28
CA VAL A 374 -20.66 0.76 -5.96
C VAL A 374 -20.84 0.22 -7.37
N LEU A 375 -22.08 0.28 -7.86
CA LEU A 375 -22.37 -0.11 -9.23
C LEU A 375 -22.00 1.03 -10.19
N SER A 376 -20.78 0.97 -10.71
CA SER A 376 -20.23 1.92 -11.67
C SER A 376 -20.85 1.75 -13.05
N LYS A 377 -21.26 2.86 -13.67
CA LYS A 377 -21.64 2.90 -15.09
C LYS A 377 -20.50 2.48 -16.02
N ARG A 378 -19.26 2.59 -15.55
CA ARG A 378 -18.03 2.46 -16.35
C ARG A 378 -17.34 1.11 -16.16
N LEU A 379 -17.34 0.60 -14.92
CA LEU A 379 -16.44 -0.47 -14.47
C LEU A 379 -17.16 -1.61 -13.73
N GLY A 380 -18.49 -1.70 -13.84
CA GLY A 380 -19.25 -2.72 -13.11
C GLY A 380 -19.25 -2.48 -11.60
N ASN A 381 -19.16 -3.53 -10.79
CA ASN A 381 -19.18 -3.43 -9.33
C ASN A 381 -17.79 -3.07 -8.78
N SER A 382 -17.56 -1.81 -8.44
CA SER A 382 -16.22 -1.32 -8.09
C SER A 382 -16.12 -0.82 -6.66
N LEU A 383 -15.02 -1.18 -5.99
CA LEU A 383 -14.67 -0.65 -4.67
C LEU A 383 -13.84 0.62 -4.83
N GLY A 384 -14.32 1.74 -4.28
CA GLY A 384 -13.68 3.04 -4.40
C GLY A 384 -12.66 3.32 -3.29
N ILE A 385 -11.57 4.01 -3.62
CA ILE A 385 -10.56 4.52 -2.68
C ILE A 385 -10.42 6.02 -2.88
N ASP A 386 -10.80 6.78 -1.85
CA ASP A 386 -10.66 8.23 -1.82
C ASP A 386 -9.36 8.62 -1.09
N VAL A 387 -8.33 8.99 -1.85
CA VAL A 387 -6.97 9.26 -1.34
C VAL A 387 -6.70 10.73 -1.02
N ILE A 388 -7.68 11.59 -1.26
CA ILE A 388 -7.58 13.03 -1.05
C ILE A 388 -8.72 13.56 -0.18
N PRO A 389 -8.58 14.77 0.38
CA PRO A 389 -9.67 15.48 1.05
C PRO A 389 -10.76 15.89 0.06
N HIS A 390 -11.97 16.08 0.57
CA HIS A 390 -13.09 16.51 -0.23
C HIS A 390 -12.83 17.83 -0.97
N LYS A 391 -13.17 17.82 -2.26
CA LYS A 391 -13.02 18.86 -3.27
C LYS A 391 -11.57 19.28 -3.57
N THR A 392 -10.57 18.53 -3.09
CA THR A 392 -9.16 18.80 -3.41
C THR A 392 -8.84 18.38 -4.85
N CYS A 393 -8.67 19.35 -5.74
CA CYS A 393 -8.51 19.12 -7.17
C CYS A 393 -7.57 20.15 -7.82
N SER A 394 -7.00 19.77 -8.96
CA SER A 394 -6.25 20.66 -9.84
C SER A 394 -7.14 21.44 -10.81
N TYR A 395 -8.40 21.04 -10.98
CA TYR A 395 -9.40 21.67 -11.84
C TYR A 395 -10.60 22.19 -11.05
N ASN A 396 -11.31 23.14 -11.63
CA ASN A 396 -12.55 23.69 -11.09
C ASN A 396 -13.69 23.59 -12.12
N CYS A 397 -13.90 22.38 -12.65
CA CYS A 397 -14.75 22.15 -13.81
C CYS A 397 -16.19 22.65 -13.61
N ILE A 398 -16.79 23.21 -14.66
CA ILE A 398 -18.18 23.73 -14.64
C ILE A 398 -19.22 22.63 -14.40
N TYR A 399 -18.89 21.38 -14.74
CA TYR A 399 -19.73 20.21 -14.55
C TYR A 399 -19.50 19.50 -13.21
N CYS A 400 -18.60 20.00 -12.35
CA CYS A 400 -18.24 19.30 -11.12
C CYS A 400 -19.43 19.18 -10.16
N GLN A 401 -19.73 17.95 -9.73
CA GLN A 401 -20.87 17.65 -8.87
C GLN A 401 -20.70 18.13 -7.42
N LEU A 402 -19.46 18.39 -7.01
CA LEU A 402 -19.09 18.86 -5.67
C LEU A 402 -19.09 20.41 -5.57
N GLY A 403 -19.52 21.10 -6.61
CA GLY A 403 -19.49 22.57 -6.68
C GLY A 403 -18.16 23.12 -7.16
N SER A 404 -17.94 24.42 -6.97
CA SER A 404 -16.70 25.13 -7.33
C SER A 404 -15.84 25.44 -6.11
N GLU A 405 -14.52 25.47 -6.30
CA GLU A 405 -13.52 25.82 -5.28
C GLU A 405 -12.66 26.99 -5.81
N GLU A 406 -12.29 27.93 -4.95
CA GLU A 406 -11.43 29.07 -5.35
C GLU A 406 -9.95 28.69 -5.47
N ASN A 407 -9.51 27.62 -4.78
CA ASN A 407 -8.10 27.26 -4.63
C ASN A 407 -7.80 25.85 -5.16
N THR A 408 -7.53 25.73 -6.46
CA THR A 408 -6.99 24.50 -7.04
C THR A 408 -5.50 24.32 -6.72
N ILE A 409 -5.00 23.08 -6.72
CA ILE A 409 -3.60 22.77 -6.36
C ILE A 409 -2.94 21.82 -7.37
N THR A 410 -1.60 21.81 -7.40
CA THR A 410 -0.81 20.89 -8.25
C THR A 410 0.23 20.08 -7.46
N ASP A 411 0.45 20.42 -6.19
CA ASP A 411 1.47 19.80 -5.34
C ASP A 411 1.09 18.40 -4.88
N LEU A 412 2.04 17.47 -5.03
CA LEU A 412 1.87 16.09 -4.60
C LEU A 412 2.03 16.00 -3.08
N THR A 413 0.96 15.60 -2.41
CA THR A 413 0.90 15.52 -0.94
C THR A 413 0.26 14.22 -0.53
N ASN A 414 0.76 13.59 0.54
CA ASN A 414 0.00 12.52 1.16
C ASN A 414 -0.97 13.12 2.17
N TYR A 415 -2.26 12.80 2.01
CA TYR A 415 -3.32 13.25 2.92
C TYR A 415 -3.74 12.17 3.91
N TYR A 416 -3.44 10.91 3.60
CA TYR A 416 -3.75 9.74 4.43
C TYR A 416 -2.59 8.75 4.41
N SER A 417 -2.49 7.92 5.44
CA SER A 417 -1.53 6.82 5.47
C SER A 417 -1.91 5.69 4.52
N VAL A 418 -0.91 5.14 3.82
CA VAL A 418 -1.04 3.91 3.02
C VAL A 418 -1.57 2.77 3.90
N ASP A 419 -0.97 2.56 5.08
CA ASP A 419 -1.33 1.45 5.98
C ASP A 419 -2.80 1.50 6.41
N GLU A 420 -3.30 2.70 6.68
CA GLU A 420 -4.68 2.88 7.11
C GLU A 420 -5.67 2.67 5.94
N ILE A 421 -5.29 3.02 4.70
CA ILE A 421 -6.12 2.75 3.51
C ILE A 421 -6.13 1.25 3.25
N ILE A 422 -4.97 0.61 3.36
CA ILE A 422 -4.81 -0.84 3.20
C ILE A 422 -5.58 -1.61 4.27
N TYR A 423 -5.59 -1.15 5.52
CA TYR A 423 -6.40 -1.73 6.58
C TYR A 423 -7.90 -1.68 6.24
N GLU A 424 -8.41 -0.50 5.86
CA GLU A 424 -9.82 -0.35 5.46
C GLU A 424 -10.15 -1.17 4.21
N LEU A 425 -9.21 -1.30 3.27
CA LEU A 425 -9.36 -2.12 2.09
C LEU A 425 -9.45 -3.59 2.44
N LYS A 426 -8.57 -4.10 3.31
CA LYS A 426 -8.64 -5.48 3.82
C LYS A 426 -9.98 -5.75 4.49
N GLU A 427 -10.46 -4.83 5.34
CA GLU A 427 -11.80 -4.92 5.92
C GLU A 427 -12.90 -4.95 4.84
N ALA A 428 -12.81 -4.08 3.82
CA ALA A 428 -13.80 -4.04 2.75
C ALA A 428 -13.79 -5.31 1.89
N LEU A 429 -12.61 -5.87 1.59
CA LEU A 429 -12.47 -7.11 0.83
C LEU A 429 -12.97 -8.33 1.61
N LEU A 430 -12.84 -8.36 2.93
CA LEU A 430 -13.41 -9.43 3.76
C LEU A 430 -14.94 -9.41 3.79
N ASN A 431 -15.53 -8.21 3.72
CA ASN A 431 -16.98 -8.02 3.89
C ASN A 431 -17.78 -7.98 2.58
N ASN A 432 -17.11 -7.90 1.44
CA ASN A 432 -17.75 -7.76 0.14
C ASN A 432 -17.23 -8.81 -0.85
N LYS A 433 -18.08 -9.28 -1.77
CA LYS A 433 -17.73 -10.27 -2.80
C LYS A 433 -18.06 -9.71 -4.20
N ASN A 434 -17.49 -10.33 -5.23
CA ASN A 434 -17.72 -9.99 -6.65
C ASN A 434 -17.37 -8.53 -6.98
N ILE A 435 -16.15 -8.12 -6.65
CA ILE A 435 -15.63 -6.79 -6.98
C ILE A 435 -14.87 -6.91 -8.30
N ASP A 436 -15.28 -6.11 -9.29
CA ASP A 436 -14.68 -6.10 -10.63
C ASP A 436 -13.42 -5.24 -10.67
N TYR A 437 -13.42 -4.10 -9.96
CA TYR A 437 -12.28 -3.16 -9.90
C TYR A 437 -12.12 -2.52 -8.52
N ILE A 438 -10.87 -2.27 -8.13
CA ILE A 438 -10.53 -1.31 -7.08
C ILE A 438 -10.16 0.00 -7.74
N THR A 439 -10.93 1.05 -7.51
CA THR A 439 -10.81 2.31 -8.25
C THR A 439 -10.39 3.46 -7.34
N PHE A 440 -9.27 4.10 -7.67
CA PHE A 440 -8.91 5.40 -7.12
C PHE A 440 -9.81 6.46 -7.72
N THR A 441 -10.76 6.93 -6.91
CA THR A 441 -11.80 7.90 -7.27
C THR A 441 -12.46 8.39 -5.99
N GLY A 442 -13.17 9.50 -6.06
CA GLY A 442 -13.87 10.04 -4.90
C GLY A 442 -14.03 11.53 -5.03
N SER A 443 -13.58 12.24 -4.00
CA SER A 443 -13.98 13.62 -3.79
C SER A 443 -13.04 14.66 -4.40
N GLY A 444 -12.15 14.29 -5.32
CA GLY A 444 -11.23 15.21 -5.99
C GLY A 444 -10.36 14.53 -7.06
N GLU A 445 -9.16 15.07 -7.32
CA GLU A 445 -8.17 14.49 -8.24
C GLU A 445 -7.18 13.51 -7.54
N PRO A 446 -7.28 12.18 -7.77
CA PRO A 446 -6.45 11.18 -7.08
C PRO A 446 -4.95 11.33 -7.34
N THR A 447 -4.54 11.83 -8.51
CA THR A 447 -3.13 12.02 -8.86
C THR A 447 -2.44 13.13 -8.05
N LEU A 448 -3.14 13.83 -7.15
CA LEU A 448 -2.50 14.69 -6.15
C LEU A 448 -1.86 13.89 -4.99
N TYR A 449 -2.19 12.60 -4.85
CA TYR A 449 -1.64 11.76 -3.80
C TYR A 449 -0.22 11.26 -4.17
N LYS A 450 0.76 11.62 -3.35
CA LYS A 450 2.20 11.39 -3.64
C LYS A 450 2.58 9.90 -3.68
N ASP A 451 2.07 9.10 -2.75
CA ASP A 451 2.48 7.69 -2.60
C ASP A 451 1.58 6.70 -3.34
N LEU A 452 0.94 7.12 -4.45
CA LEU A 452 0.08 6.24 -5.26
C LEU A 452 0.81 4.95 -5.69
N LYS A 453 2.10 5.03 -6.04
CA LYS A 453 2.88 3.84 -6.43
C LYS A 453 2.91 2.79 -5.33
N LYS A 454 3.23 3.23 -4.10
CA LYS A 454 3.31 2.36 -2.93
C LYS A 454 1.93 1.77 -2.66
N LEU A 455 0.89 2.59 -2.68
CA LEU A 455 -0.46 2.14 -2.39
C LEU A 455 -0.98 1.14 -3.43
N ILE A 456 -0.77 1.36 -4.73
CA ILE A 456 -1.11 0.39 -5.78
C ILE A 456 -0.33 -0.92 -5.59
N TYR A 457 0.97 -0.82 -5.28
CA TYR A 457 1.80 -1.99 -5.02
C TYR A 457 1.25 -2.83 -3.85
N GLU A 458 0.93 -2.20 -2.72
CA GLU A 458 0.34 -2.86 -1.55
C GLU A 458 -1.02 -3.50 -1.86
N ILE A 459 -1.89 -2.80 -2.61
CA ILE A 459 -3.19 -3.35 -3.04
C ILE A 459 -2.98 -4.65 -3.82
N LYS A 460 -2.03 -4.65 -4.77
CA LYS A 460 -1.69 -5.81 -5.58
C LYS A 460 -1.07 -6.97 -4.80
N GLN A 461 -0.53 -6.74 -3.60
CA GLN A 461 -0.08 -7.83 -2.71
C GLN A 461 -1.24 -8.52 -1.98
N ILE A 462 -2.41 -7.86 -1.88
CA ILE A 462 -3.53 -8.31 -1.06
C ILE A 462 -4.64 -8.95 -1.92
N THR A 463 -4.74 -8.56 -3.18
CA THR A 463 -5.81 -8.99 -4.08
C THR A 463 -5.41 -8.92 -5.54
N ASP A 464 -5.96 -9.83 -6.35
CA ASP A 464 -5.82 -9.85 -7.81
C ASP A 464 -6.86 -8.98 -8.52
N ILE A 465 -7.73 -8.28 -7.78
CA ILE A 465 -8.72 -7.38 -8.36
C ILE A 465 -8.00 -6.24 -9.10
N PRO A 466 -8.30 -5.99 -10.39
CA PRO A 466 -7.67 -4.93 -11.17
C PRO A 466 -7.79 -3.55 -10.51
N VAL A 467 -6.67 -2.82 -10.52
CA VAL A 467 -6.59 -1.46 -9.98
C VAL A 467 -6.80 -0.45 -11.09
N CYS A 468 -7.86 0.34 -10.97
CA CYS A 468 -8.19 1.43 -11.88
C CYS A 468 -7.90 2.80 -11.25
N ILE A 469 -7.41 3.76 -12.04
CA ILE A 469 -7.29 5.16 -11.64
C ILE A 469 -8.09 6.03 -12.60
N ILE A 470 -9.11 6.70 -12.08
CA ILE A 470 -9.86 7.73 -12.81
C ILE A 470 -9.22 9.08 -12.44
N THR A 471 -8.73 9.80 -13.44
CA THR A 471 -7.98 11.05 -13.25
C THR A 471 -8.40 12.09 -14.28
N ASN A 472 -8.34 13.36 -13.94
CA ASN A 472 -8.51 14.45 -14.91
C ASN A 472 -7.30 14.64 -15.84
N GLY A 473 -6.24 13.82 -15.69
CA GLY A 473 -5.05 13.79 -16.55
C GLY A 473 -4.08 14.98 -16.37
N SER A 474 -4.48 15.99 -15.60
CA SER A 474 -3.82 17.28 -15.49
C SER A 474 -2.37 17.25 -15.01
N LEU A 475 -1.98 16.22 -14.26
CA LEU A 475 -0.64 16.07 -13.66
C LEU A 475 0.25 15.06 -14.41
N LEU A 476 -0.22 14.46 -15.50
CA LEU A 476 0.54 13.46 -16.25
C LEU A 476 1.78 14.03 -16.96
N TYR A 477 1.90 15.35 -17.09
CA TYR A 477 3.14 15.98 -17.53
C TYR A 477 4.29 15.79 -16.51
N LYS A 478 3.99 15.59 -15.22
CA LYS A 478 4.99 15.35 -14.17
C LYS A 478 5.53 13.92 -14.27
N GLN A 479 6.85 13.78 -14.39
CA GLN A 479 7.51 12.47 -14.49
C GLN A 479 7.33 11.61 -13.24
N GLU A 480 7.36 12.22 -12.05
CA GLU A 480 7.09 11.53 -10.77
C GLU A 480 5.70 10.90 -10.77
N MET A 481 4.68 11.65 -11.22
CA MET A 481 3.31 11.12 -11.29
C MET A 481 3.15 9.99 -12.30
N ARG A 482 3.71 10.13 -13.51
CA ARG A 482 3.72 9.01 -14.48
C ARG A 482 4.33 7.75 -13.89
N SER A 483 5.43 7.89 -13.15
CA SER A 483 6.11 6.77 -12.49
C SER A 483 5.23 6.12 -11.41
N ASN A 484 4.35 6.88 -10.78
CA ASN A 484 3.46 6.39 -9.75
C ASN A 484 2.32 5.52 -10.27
N LEU A 485 1.88 5.77 -11.51
CA LEU A 485 0.73 5.11 -12.10
C LEU A 485 1.10 3.82 -12.86
N LEU A 486 2.39 3.54 -13.09
CA LEU A 486 2.86 2.40 -13.91
C LEU A 486 2.42 1.03 -13.41
N LEU A 487 2.07 0.90 -12.13
CA LEU A 487 1.61 -0.36 -11.54
C LEU A 487 0.09 -0.57 -11.66
N ALA A 488 -0.69 0.42 -12.06
CA ALA A 488 -2.13 0.26 -12.25
C ALA A 488 -2.44 -0.66 -13.45
N ASP A 489 -3.62 -1.27 -13.44
CA ASP A 489 -4.09 -2.12 -14.54
C ASP A 489 -4.86 -1.31 -15.59
N LEU A 490 -5.59 -0.29 -15.13
CA LEU A 490 -6.40 0.58 -15.97
C LEU A 490 -6.22 2.04 -15.55
N ILE A 491 -5.97 2.92 -16.52
CA ILE A 491 -5.98 4.37 -16.31
C ILE A 491 -7.06 4.98 -17.21
N ILE A 492 -7.89 5.84 -16.61
CA ILE A 492 -8.93 6.59 -17.30
C ILE A 492 -8.68 8.09 -17.12
N PRO A 493 -7.91 8.74 -18.01
CA PRO A 493 -7.76 10.19 -18.00
C PRO A 493 -8.86 10.89 -18.80
N SER A 494 -9.25 12.09 -18.37
CA SER A 494 -10.19 12.95 -19.11
C SER A 494 -9.50 13.84 -20.15
N LEU A 495 -10.15 14.01 -21.30
CA LEU A 495 -9.84 14.99 -22.34
C LEU A 495 -11.15 15.64 -22.80
N ASP A 496 -11.51 16.75 -22.17
CA ASP A 496 -12.82 17.38 -22.35
C ASP A 496 -12.81 18.50 -23.39
N ALA A 497 -11.65 18.83 -23.96
CA ALA A 497 -11.48 19.92 -24.91
C ALA A 497 -10.47 19.57 -26.02
N GLY A 498 -10.68 20.14 -27.20
CA GLY A 498 -9.80 20.11 -28.36
C GLY A 498 -8.83 21.30 -28.42
N ASN A 499 -9.12 22.39 -27.70
CA ASN A 499 -8.28 23.58 -27.64
C ASN A 499 -8.25 24.24 -26.24
N GLU A 500 -7.33 25.20 -26.07
CA GLU A 500 -7.07 25.91 -24.81
C GLU A 500 -8.27 26.76 -24.32
N GLU A 501 -9.08 27.31 -25.24
CA GLU A 501 -10.23 28.15 -24.88
C GLU A 501 -11.33 27.30 -24.25
N THR A 502 -11.71 26.22 -24.93
CA THR A 502 -12.69 25.24 -24.44
C THR A 502 -12.19 24.57 -23.15
N PHE A 503 -10.90 24.25 -23.05
CA PHE A 503 -10.29 23.69 -21.85
C PHE A 503 -10.44 24.62 -20.63
N LYS A 504 -10.16 25.92 -20.80
CA LYS A 504 -10.36 26.91 -19.72
C LYS A 504 -11.82 27.09 -19.35
N LEU A 505 -12.71 27.03 -20.34
CA LEU A 505 -14.14 27.18 -20.12
C LEU A 505 -14.73 25.99 -19.35
N ILE A 506 -14.35 24.77 -19.72
CA ILE A 506 -14.90 23.54 -19.16
C ILE A 506 -14.21 23.17 -17.84
N ASP A 507 -12.88 23.02 -17.87
CA ASP A 507 -12.11 22.45 -16.75
C ASP A 507 -11.65 23.50 -15.75
N ASN A 508 -11.50 24.74 -16.21
CA ASN A 508 -11.01 25.87 -15.41
C ASN A 508 -9.79 25.46 -14.55
N PRO A 509 -8.66 25.12 -15.22
CA PRO A 509 -7.53 24.48 -14.57
C PRO A 509 -6.78 25.44 -13.64
N ASN A 510 -5.97 24.88 -12.74
CA ASN A 510 -4.97 25.66 -12.03
C ASN A 510 -4.06 26.42 -13.02
N LYS A 511 -3.63 27.63 -12.65
CA LYS A 511 -2.83 28.53 -13.50
C LYS A 511 -1.50 27.93 -13.98
N GLU A 512 -0.97 26.91 -13.31
CA GLU A 512 0.26 26.21 -13.69
C GLU A 512 0.07 25.14 -14.79
N ILE A 513 -1.18 24.90 -15.18
CA ILE A 513 -1.57 23.86 -16.13
C ILE A 513 -2.13 24.54 -17.38
N ASP A 514 -1.38 24.45 -18.47
CA ASP A 514 -1.86 24.78 -19.81
C ASP A 514 -2.31 23.53 -20.57
N PHE A 515 -3.15 23.72 -21.59
CA PHE A 515 -3.75 22.63 -22.35
C PHE A 515 -2.71 21.76 -23.05
N TYR A 516 -1.73 22.38 -23.70
CA TYR A 516 -0.74 21.67 -24.51
C TYR A 516 0.16 20.78 -23.67
N LYS A 517 0.58 21.27 -22.50
CA LYS A 517 1.36 20.52 -21.52
C LYS A 517 0.58 19.33 -20.94
N MET A 518 -0.71 19.51 -20.68
CA MET A 518 -1.58 18.41 -20.27
C MET A 518 -1.69 17.34 -21.36
N VAL A 519 -1.95 17.75 -22.62
CA VAL A 519 -2.04 16.85 -23.77
C VAL A 519 -0.73 16.11 -24.02
N GLU A 520 0.42 16.78 -23.91
CA GLU A 520 1.74 16.14 -23.99
C GLU A 520 1.91 15.08 -22.90
N GLY A 521 1.49 15.38 -21.66
CA GLY A 521 1.47 14.42 -20.56
C GLY A 521 0.69 13.15 -20.87
N LEU A 522 -0.50 13.28 -21.47
CA LEU A 522 -1.33 12.13 -21.90
C LEU A 522 -0.60 11.28 -22.95
N ILE A 523 -0.02 11.91 -23.97
CA ILE A 523 0.71 11.23 -25.05
C ILE A 523 1.93 10.50 -24.48
N GLU A 524 2.73 11.19 -23.69
CA GLU A 524 3.96 10.65 -23.12
C GLU A 524 3.71 9.52 -22.11
N PHE A 525 2.61 9.60 -21.36
CA PHE A 525 2.27 8.53 -20.43
C PHE A 525 1.79 7.26 -21.17
N LYS A 526 0.95 7.38 -22.21
CA LYS A 526 0.51 6.21 -23.00
C LYS A 526 1.68 5.48 -23.66
N LYS A 527 2.78 6.16 -24.01
CA LYS A 527 3.99 5.50 -24.57
C LYS A 527 4.65 4.51 -23.60
N VAL A 528 4.55 4.75 -22.29
CA VAL A 528 5.25 3.97 -21.27
C VAL A 528 4.33 3.06 -20.46
N PHE A 529 3.03 3.37 -20.42
CA PHE A 529 2.05 2.60 -19.67
C PHE A 529 1.67 1.30 -20.40
N LYS A 530 1.73 0.17 -19.68
CA LYS A 530 1.52 -1.18 -20.23
C LYS A 530 0.12 -1.75 -19.97
N GLY A 531 -0.65 -1.14 -19.06
CA GLY A 531 -2.03 -1.52 -18.80
C GLY A 531 -3.00 -0.94 -19.84
N GLU A 532 -4.29 -1.08 -19.56
CA GLU A 532 -5.34 -0.51 -20.39
C GLU A 532 -5.48 1.00 -20.17
N TYR A 533 -5.59 1.74 -21.26
CA TYR A 533 -5.64 3.20 -21.25
C TYR A 533 -6.91 3.67 -21.96
N TRP A 534 -7.94 3.98 -21.19
CA TRP A 534 -9.23 4.40 -21.73
C TRP A 534 -9.37 5.91 -21.62
N LEU A 535 -9.61 6.61 -22.72
CA LEU A 535 -9.78 8.06 -22.67
C LEU A 535 -11.25 8.40 -22.36
N GLU A 536 -11.47 9.20 -21.34
CA GLU A 536 -12.76 9.81 -21.05
C GLU A 536 -12.90 11.13 -21.80
N ILE A 537 -14.06 11.37 -22.43
CA ILE A 537 -14.39 12.64 -23.08
C ILE A 537 -15.74 13.09 -22.53
N PHE A 538 -15.72 14.13 -21.69
CA PHE A 538 -16.91 14.73 -21.12
C PHE A 538 -17.50 15.77 -22.06
N LEU A 539 -18.68 15.48 -22.60
CA LEU A 539 -19.35 16.32 -23.58
C LEU A 539 -20.51 17.10 -22.93
N LEU A 540 -20.56 18.39 -23.22
CA LEU A 540 -21.56 19.35 -22.80
C LEU A 540 -22.20 19.98 -24.02
N LYS A 541 -23.53 20.05 -23.99
CA LYS A 541 -24.34 20.59 -25.06
C LYS A 541 -24.05 22.08 -25.27
N ASP A 542 -23.93 22.46 -26.54
CA ASP A 542 -23.63 23.83 -26.99
C ASP A 542 -22.25 24.36 -26.54
N ILE A 543 -21.32 23.48 -26.12
CA ILE A 543 -19.97 23.86 -25.69
C ILE A 543 -18.92 23.10 -26.50
N ASN A 544 -18.84 21.77 -26.37
CA ASN A 544 -17.82 20.94 -27.02
C ASN A 544 -18.41 19.79 -27.85
N ASP A 545 -19.66 19.94 -28.29
CA ASP A 545 -20.39 18.98 -29.12
C ASP A 545 -20.45 19.38 -30.62
N ASN A 546 -19.82 20.50 -30.99
CA ASN A 546 -19.73 20.97 -32.38
C ASN A 546 -18.61 20.27 -33.17
N GLU A 547 -18.75 20.18 -34.49
CA GLU A 547 -17.83 19.41 -35.35
C GLU A 547 -16.38 19.88 -35.30
N ASP A 548 -16.11 21.19 -35.20
CA ASP A 548 -14.75 21.72 -35.16
C ASP A 548 -14.01 21.28 -33.89
N GLU A 549 -14.69 21.40 -32.73
CA GLU A 549 -14.14 20.95 -31.45
C GLU A 549 -13.94 19.43 -31.44
N LEU A 550 -14.92 18.67 -31.96
CA LEU A 550 -14.81 17.21 -32.06
C LEU A 550 -13.64 16.80 -32.97
N ASP A 551 -13.40 17.52 -34.07
CA ASP A 551 -12.27 17.25 -34.94
C ASP A 551 -10.92 17.53 -34.28
N ASP A 552 -10.83 18.58 -33.46
CA ASP A 552 -9.63 18.87 -32.68
C ASP A 552 -9.38 17.80 -31.60
N ILE A 553 -10.41 17.36 -30.89
CA ILE A 553 -10.33 16.22 -29.97
C ILE A 553 -9.86 14.97 -30.72
N ILE A 554 -10.43 14.66 -31.89
CA ILE A 554 -10.05 13.49 -32.70
C ILE A 554 -8.58 13.57 -33.14
N LYS A 555 -8.06 14.76 -33.48
CA LYS A 555 -6.64 14.94 -33.80
C LYS A 555 -5.74 14.58 -32.61
N ILE A 556 -6.15 14.94 -31.39
CA ILE A 556 -5.42 14.62 -30.16
C ILE A 556 -5.53 13.11 -29.85
N VAL A 557 -6.72 12.54 -29.95
CA VAL A 557 -6.98 11.10 -29.79
C VAL A 557 -6.07 10.27 -30.70
N LYS A 558 -5.90 10.67 -31.96
CA LYS A 558 -5.00 9.99 -32.92
C LYS A 558 -3.54 10.02 -32.50
N LYS A 559 -3.11 11.03 -31.74
CA LYS A 559 -1.75 11.13 -31.19
C LYS A 559 -1.60 10.28 -29.93
N ILE A 560 -2.59 10.30 -29.04
CA ILE A 560 -2.59 9.52 -27.79
C ILE A 560 -2.67 8.02 -28.11
N LYS A 561 -3.58 7.62 -29.00
CA LYS A 561 -3.92 6.22 -29.32
C LYS A 561 -4.39 5.44 -28.07
N PRO A 562 -5.49 5.88 -27.41
CA PRO A 562 -6.07 5.12 -26.30
C PRO A 562 -6.62 3.78 -26.79
N ASP A 563 -6.73 2.81 -25.88
CA ASP A 563 -7.26 1.48 -26.18
C ASP A 563 -8.79 1.52 -26.33
N ARG A 564 -9.45 2.48 -25.67
CA ARG A 564 -10.89 2.72 -25.70
C ARG A 564 -11.21 4.18 -25.43
N ILE A 565 -12.38 4.66 -25.86
CA ILE A 565 -12.91 5.98 -25.54
C ILE A 565 -14.27 5.83 -24.84
N GLN A 566 -14.49 6.59 -23.77
CA GLN A 566 -15.77 6.71 -23.09
C GLN A 566 -16.36 8.11 -23.32
N LEU A 567 -17.48 8.19 -24.04
CA LEU A 567 -18.24 9.42 -24.18
C LEU A 567 -19.25 9.53 -23.04
N ILE A 568 -19.15 10.62 -22.27
CA ILE A 568 -20.03 10.86 -21.12
C ILE A 568 -20.57 12.29 -21.16
N THR A 569 -21.65 12.52 -20.42
CA THR A 569 -22.25 13.85 -20.27
C THR A 569 -22.79 14.03 -18.85
N ALA A 570 -23.21 15.26 -18.53
CA ALA A 570 -23.76 15.62 -17.23
C ALA A 570 -25.06 14.85 -16.94
N THR A 571 -24.99 13.81 -16.10
CA THR A 571 -26.18 13.05 -15.67
C THR A 571 -26.62 13.38 -14.24
N ARG A 572 -25.96 14.37 -13.61
CA ARG A 572 -26.13 14.77 -12.21
C ARG A 572 -25.99 16.28 -12.05
N ARG A 573 -25.99 16.77 -10.81
CA ARG A 573 -25.80 18.18 -10.46
C ARG A 573 -24.50 18.69 -11.06
N VAL A 574 -24.53 19.92 -11.56
CA VAL A 574 -23.37 20.62 -12.10
C VAL A 574 -23.06 21.85 -11.25
N ALA A 575 -21.81 22.30 -11.25
CA ALA A 575 -21.41 23.51 -10.53
C ALA A 575 -21.94 24.78 -11.21
N ASN A 576 -22.17 24.72 -12.53
CA ASN A 576 -22.64 25.84 -13.33
C ASN A 576 -23.78 25.41 -14.26
N GLU A 577 -24.88 26.15 -14.28
CA GLU A 577 -26.06 25.87 -15.12
C GLU A 577 -25.79 25.89 -16.63
N LYS A 578 -24.67 26.49 -17.06
CA LYS A 578 -24.21 26.42 -18.46
C LYS A 578 -23.83 25.00 -18.88
N ALA A 579 -23.44 24.14 -17.93
CA ALA A 579 -23.06 22.76 -18.21
C ALA A 579 -24.31 21.89 -18.45
N LYS A 580 -24.81 21.91 -19.69
CA LYS A 580 -26.00 21.15 -20.09
C LYS A 580 -25.64 19.76 -20.61
N ALA A 581 -26.46 18.79 -20.24
CA ALA A 581 -26.35 17.42 -20.70
C ALA A 581 -26.73 17.27 -22.17
N LEU A 582 -26.06 16.36 -22.87
CA LEU A 582 -26.52 15.83 -24.15
C LEU A 582 -27.59 14.75 -23.92
N SER A 583 -28.53 14.65 -24.84
CA SER A 583 -29.46 13.52 -24.92
C SER A 583 -28.76 12.25 -25.41
N ASP A 584 -29.39 11.10 -25.15
CA ASP A 584 -28.90 9.79 -25.64
C ASP A 584 -28.80 9.75 -27.18
N GLU A 585 -29.68 10.45 -27.89
CA GLU A 585 -29.64 10.55 -29.35
C GLU A 585 -28.46 11.38 -29.83
N GLU A 586 -28.17 12.50 -29.17
CA GLU A 586 -27.01 13.35 -29.48
C GLU A 586 -25.70 12.59 -29.21
N LEU A 587 -25.57 11.90 -28.06
CA LEU A 587 -24.40 11.05 -27.78
C LEU A 587 -24.20 9.94 -28.83
N LYS A 588 -25.29 9.29 -29.26
CA LYS A 588 -25.23 8.27 -30.33
C LYS A 588 -24.80 8.86 -31.67
N LYS A 589 -25.19 10.09 -32.00
CA LYS A 589 -24.73 10.80 -33.20
C LYS A 589 -23.23 11.09 -33.11
N ILE A 590 -22.74 11.59 -31.98
CA ILE A 590 -21.31 11.86 -31.77
C ILE A 590 -20.50 10.56 -31.81
N LYS A 591 -20.97 9.46 -31.20
CA LYS A 591 -20.33 8.14 -31.34
C LYS A 591 -20.19 7.72 -32.80
N LYS A 592 -21.22 7.91 -33.63
CA LYS A 592 -21.14 7.63 -35.08
C LYS A 592 -20.12 8.54 -35.78
N TYR A 593 -20.04 9.80 -35.39
CA TYR A 593 -19.08 10.76 -35.93
C TYR A 593 -17.64 10.33 -35.65
N PHE A 594 -17.30 10.02 -34.40
CA PHE A 594 -15.98 9.51 -34.06
C PHE A 594 -15.64 8.20 -34.78
N ASN A 595 -16.56 7.22 -34.81
CA ASN A 595 -16.36 5.96 -35.54
C ASN A 595 -16.05 6.17 -37.03
N SER A 596 -16.52 7.26 -37.64
CA SER A 596 -16.20 7.59 -39.04
C SER A 596 -14.79 8.16 -39.24
N LYS A 597 -14.13 8.61 -38.16
CA LYS A 597 -12.85 9.35 -38.22
C LYS A 597 -11.71 8.69 -37.45
N CYS A 598 -11.98 7.75 -36.55
CA CYS A 598 -10.98 6.98 -35.82
C CYS A 598 -11.43 5.53 -35.60
N ASP A 599 -10.47 4.60 -35.67
CA ASP A 599 -10.68 3.16 -35.49
C ASP A 599 -10.29 2.77 -34.05
N ILE A 600 -11.12 3.21 -33.09
CA ILE A 600 -10.96 2.96 -31.64
C ILE A 600 -12.32 2.56 -31.10
N GLU A 601 -12.37 1.63 -30.15
CA GLU A 601 -13.62 1.26 -29.49
C GLU A 601 -14.19 2.44 -28.70
N ILE A 602 -15.46 2.79 -28.96
CA ILE A 602 -16.14 3.92 -28.30
C ILE A 602 -17.36 3.42 -27.55
N ASP A 603 -17.41 3.71 -26.27
CA ASP A 603 -18.50 3.36 -25.37
C ASP A 603 -19.25 4.58 -24.86
N ILE A 604 -20.54 4.39 -24.60
CA ILE A 604 -21.38 5.32 -23.84
C ILE A 604 -21.77 4.58 -22.55
N PRO A 605 -21.07 4.82 -21.42
CA PRO A 605 -21.24 4.06 -20.19
C PRO A 605 -22.69 4.09 -19.64
N ASN A 606 -23.21 2.93 -19.23
CA ASN A 606 -24.53 2.81 -18.61
C ASN A 606 -24.52 1.77 -17.48
N ILE A 607 -25.49 1.83 -16.56
CA ILE A 607 -25.61 0.86 -15.46
C ILE A 607 -25.95 -0.50 -16.04
N SER A 608 -25.08 -1.49 -15.79
CA SER A 608 -25.33 -2.87 -16.20
C SER A 608 -26.43 -3.51 -15.35
N GLU A 609 -27.39 -4.17 -16.00
CA GLU A 609 -28.45 -4.94 -15.34
C GLU A 609 -27.95 -6.28 -14.77
N ASN A 610 -26.75 -6.72 -15.17
CA ASN A 610 -26.22 -8.05 -14.84
C ASN A 610 -25.48 -8.10 -13.49
N HIS A 611 -25.13 -6.96 -12.90
CA HIS A 611 -24.43 -6.90 -11.61
C HIS A 611 -25.40 -6.58 -10.48
N LYS A 612 -25.31 -7.33 -9.38
CA LYS A 612 -26.03 -7.06 -8.13
C LYS A 612 -25.13 -6.23 -7.22
N GLY A 613 -25.63 -5.10 -6.73
CA GLY A 613 -24.94 -4.24 -5.77
C GLY A 613 -24.66 -4.94 -4.43
N ASN A 614 -24.15 -4.20 -3.45
CA ASN A 614 -23.76 -4.74 -2.16
C ASN A 614 -24.93 -5.47 -1.46
N THR A 615 -24.72 -6.68 -0.95
CA THR A 615 -25.78 -7.48 -0.30
C THR A 615 -25.85 -7.31 1.21
N ARG A 616 -25.03 -6.43 1.80
CA ARG A 616 -25.06 -6.15 3.25
C ARG A 616 -26.24 -5.26 3.62
N ILE A 617 -26.65 -5.32 4.88
CA ILE A 617 -27.73 -4.47 5.40
C ILE A 617 -27.32 -3.00 5.30
N LEU A 618 -28.10 -2.20 4.58
CA LEU A 618 -27.88 -0.76 4.43
C LEU A 618 -28.08 -0.02 5.76
N THR A 619 -27.09 0.79 6.16
CA THR A 619 -27.14 1.65 7.35
C THR A 619 -27.22 3.14 7.02
N GLU A 620 -27.56 3.98 8.00
CA GLU A 620 -27.53 5.44 7.86
C GLU A 620 -26.12 5.96 7.51
N ASP A 621 -25.08 5.41 8.14
CA ASP A 621 -23.70 5.83 7.90
C ASP A 621 -23.22 5.42 6.50
N ASP A 622 -23.71 4.31 5.94
CA ASP A 622 -23.45 3.93 4.55
C ASP A 622 -24.00 4.95 3.55
N ILE A 623 -25.23 5.43 3.78
CA ILE A 623 -25.86 6.46 2.93
C ILE A 623 -25.09 7.78 3.02
N VAL A 624 -24.71 8.21 4.23
CA VAL A 624 -23.92 9.44 4.40
C VAL A 624 -22.54 9.31 3.75
N ASN A 625 -21.86 8.18 3.93
CA ASN A 625 -20.58 7.91 3.28
C ASN A 625 -20.71 7.83 1.74
N PHE A 626 -21.82 7.36 1.22
CA PHE A 626 -22.08 7.39 -0.22
C PHE A 626 -22.25 8.83 -0.71
N LEU A 627 -23.15 9.58 -0.07
CA LEU A 627 -23.57 10.92 -0.49
C LEU A 627 -22.49 12.00 -0.30
N ILE A 628 -21.55 11.83 0.64
CA ILE A 628 -20.48 12.81 0.86
C ILE A 628 -19.51 12.91 -0.31
N ARG A 629 -19.39 11.83 -1.11
CA ARG A 629 -18.53 11.79 -2.30
C ARG A 629 -19.27 12.17 -3.55
N GLN A 630 -20.57 11.88 -3.57
CA GLN A 630 -21.39 12.03 -4.74
C GLN A 630 -22.85 12.17 -4.33
N PRO A 631 -23.45 13.36 -4.47
CA PRO A 631 -24.89 13.53 -4.42
C PRO A 631 -25.57 12.62 -5.44
N ASP A 632 -26.61 11.90 -5.02
CA ASP A 632 -27.32 10.97 -5.90
C ASP A 632 -28.78 10.73 -5.48
N THR A 633 -29.51 10.03 -6.32
CA THR A 633 -30.94 9.71 -6.14
C THR A 633 -31.14 8.49 -5.26
N ALA A 634 -32.32 8.39 -4.64
CA ALA A 634 -32.70 7.21 -3.86
C ALA A 634 -32.63 5.91 -4.70
N TYR A 635 -32.95 5.99 -5.99
CA TYR A 635 -32.87 4.86 -6.92
C TYR A 635 -31.44 4.32 -7.07
N ILE A 636 -30.46 5.21 -7.27
CA ILE A 636 -29.05 4.80 -7.45
C ILE A 636 -28.48 4.24 -6.15
N ILE A 637 -28.82 4.83 -5.01
CA ILE A 637 -28.45 4.31 -3.69
C ILE A 637 -29.04 2.90 -3.52
N ALA A 638 -30.33 2.72 -3.79
CA ALA A 638 -31.00 1.43 -3.69
C ALA A 638 -30.35 0.36 -4.58
N LYS A 639 -30.04 0.69 -5.84
CA LYS A 639 -29.32 -0.21 -6.74
C LYS A 639 -27.91 -0.55 -6.25
N SER A 640 -27.17 0.44 -5.74
CA SER A 640 -25.80 0.26 -5.26
C SER A 640 -25.72 -0.67 -4.04
N PHE A 641 -26.75 -0.64 -3.19
CA PHE A 641 -26.84 -1.48 -1.99
C PHE A 641 -27.83 -2.65 -2.12
N ASN A 642 -28.24 -2.99 -3.35
CA ASN A 642 -29.20 -4.07 -3.64
C ASN A 642 -30.41 -4.07 -2.68
N GLU A 643 -30.93 -2.88 -2.39
CA GLU A 643 -31.94 -2.63 -1.36
C GLU A 643 -33.23 -2.08 -2.01
N ASN A 644 -34.34 -2.12 -1.29
CA ASN A 644 -35.60 -1.56 -1.79
C ASN A 644 -35.58 -0.02 -1.73
N GLU A 645 -35.91 0.65 -2.85
CA GLU A 645 -35.92 2.12 -2.93
C GLU A 645 -36.80 2.78 -1.86
N ARG A 646 -37.92 2.15 -1.48
CA ARG A 646 -38.78 2.64 -0.39
C ARG A 646 -38.05 2.69 0.94
N LYS A 647 -37.28 1.63 1.26
CA LYS A 647 -36.48 1.56 2.49
C LYS A 647 -35.34 2.57 2.49
N VAL A 648 -34.75 2.83 1.33
CA VAL A 648 -33.76 3.91 1.16
C VAL A 648 -34.39 5.28 1.42
N LYS A 649 -35.59 5.55 0.88
CA LYS A 649 -36.32 6.80 1.15
C LYS A 649 -36.64 6.98 2.63
N GLU A 650 -37.09 5.92 3.31
CA GLU A 650 -37.33 5.96 4.77
C GLU A 650 -36.07 6.33 5.57
N LEU A 651 -34.90 5.79 5.19
CA LEU A 651 -33.62 6.16 5.81
C LEU A 651 -33.20 7.60 5.47
N LEU A 652 -33.40 8.04 4.22
CA LEU A 652 -33.13 9.42 3.80
C LEU A 652 -34.00 10.42 4.56
N ASP A 653 -35.28 10.13 4.76
CA ASP A 653 -36.20 10.97 5.55
C ASP A 653 -35.74 11.09 7.01
N LEU A 654 -35.23 9.99 7.59
CA LEU A 654 -34.62 10.02 8.93
C LEU A 654 -33.35 10.86 8.95
N LEU A 655 -32.49 10.76 7.94
CA LEU A 655 -31.27 11.55 7.81
C LEU A 655 -31.54 13.04 7.60
N ILE A 656 -32.61 13.39 6.86
CA ILE A 656 -33.11 14.76 6.70
C ILE A 656 -33.60 15.30 8.05
N LYS A 657 -34.41 14.54 8.78
CA LYS A 657 -34.84 14.92 10.15
C LYS A 657 -33.66 15.09 11.11
N LYS A 658 -32.59 14.32 10.95
CA LYS A 658 -31.33 14.43 11.71
C LYS A 658 -30.41 15.54 11.21
N ASN A 659 -30.82 16.32 10.20
CA ASN A 659 -30.04 17.37 9.56
C ASN A 659 -28.68 16.91 9.00
N LYS A 660 -28.55 15.63 8.64
CA LYS A 660 -27.33 15.05 8.03
C LYS A 660 -27.34 15.13 6.50
N VAL A 661 -28.53 15.07 5.91
CA VAL A 661 -28.75 15.06 4.46
C VAL A 661 -29.82 16.10 4.12
N ARG A 662 -29.74 16.70 2.93
CA ARG A 662 -30.77 17.55 2.35
C ARG A 662 -31.23 17.01 1.00
N GLU A 663 -32.44 17.38 0.64
CA GLU A 663 -33.03 17.12 -0.68
C GLU A 663 -32.71 18.29 -1.63
N GLU A 664 -32.38 17.98 -2.88
CA GLU A 664 -32.13 18.93 -3.95
C GLU A 664 -32.84 18.46 -5.23
N ILE A 665 -33.40 19.38 -6.01
CA ILE A 665 -33.99 19.06 -7.32
C ILE A 665 -32.96 19.37 -8.39
N VAL A 666 -32.56 18.35 -9.15
CA VAL A 666 -31.56 18.45 -10.21
C VAL A 666 -32.18 17.94 -11.51
N ASN A 667 -32.32 18.81 -12.52
CA ASN A 667 -32.93 18.47 -13.81
C ASN A 667 -34.30 17.79 -13.68
N GLY A 668 -35.13 18.22 -12.72
CA GLY A 668 -36.46 17.66 -12.46
C GLY A 668 -36.47 16.33 -11.70
N VAL A 669 -35.30 15.85 -11.25
CA VAL A 669 -35.15 14.62 -10.46
C VAL A 669 -34.74 14.95 -9.04
N ILE A 670 -35.35 14.29 -8.07
CA ILE A 670 -35.00 14.43 -6.65
C ILE A 670 -33.66 13.72 -6.37
N SER A 671 -32.69 14.48 -5.91
CA SER A 671 -31.36 14.05 -5.49
C SER A 671 -31.12 14.39 -4.02
N TYR A 672 -30.23 13.67 -3.37
CA TYR A 672 -29.88 13.88 -1.97
C TYR A 672 -28.40 14.25 -1.85
N ALA A 673 -28.07 15.14 -0.90
CA ALA A 673 -26.70 15.60 -0.65
C ALA A 673 -26.43 15.72 0.86
N VAL A 674 -25.20 15.51 1.30
CA VAL A 674 -24.82 15.71 2.71
C VAL A 674 -24.83 17.21 3.04
N ASN A 675 -25.31 17.57 4.23
CA ASN A 675 -25.12 18.91 4.78
C ASN A 675 -23.67 19.04 5.25
N ILE A 676 -22.84 19.64 4.40
CA ILE A 676 -21.41 19.87 4.65
C ILE A 676 -21.22 21.08 5.54
#